data_AF-A0A7X9Y0M0-F1
#
_entry.id   AF-A0A7X9Y0M0-F1
#
_cell.length_a   1.000
_cell.length_b   1.000
_cell.length_c   1.000
_cell.angle_alpha   90.00
_cell.angle_beta   90.00
_cell.angle_gamma   90.00
#
_symmetry.space_group_name_H-M   'P 1'
#
loop_
_entity.id
_entity.type
_entity.pdbx_description
1 polymer ?
#
loop_
_entity_poly.entity_id
_entity_poly.type
_entity_poly.pdbx_seq_one_letter_code
_entity_poly.pdbx_strand_id
1 'polypeptide(L)'
;MKLSTYSPKVALVAMISAGACTMAVLLPQTALAQDPASVEVETPSEQTIASEVDNNGSAKEATASNDEQNMSAAPGGAGASSTSLSEATATESKQEPSGDSSNGAEGQATVKDAEVTSADQSPVSQDANAAEDKAEEDTRTVADGTYVIESGTSDPQVLDAAANGSNPGTNVQTYAFNGTDAQKWDVTYDEANKGYSVAKHGTDLVLEVRGGVAANCANVQLGKKSVGLAAQLWDIVQNGIAYTFVSHLDDKYVLDLYAAGRSNGTNAEIYQSNGTGAQQFYLLPTNPNVKSNVVLEDGAYSIKASVGSNKSVDISGGSWNAGANAQTWDSNGTGAQRFFFHRDSDGYYVISVVGTGKVLDVSSAQFMPGGNIQQWNYNGTDAQRWAICKNDDGTFTFINKANGLVMDIAGAYAGNGGNLNTYRQNGTKAQRFSIQQTNAYSDGIYSIRNFNSLTKKTVDIQNGSNQSGAKAQLYDINDTLAQRFEVVNNNDGTISIRTAASGGWLTRGSDGLVIQSGSSNSRHDGDIDDTMKWALGWNGSFFSLVNVGAAKTAGKQIVMDIYAGSAANGAQVQTYESNGTDAQHFLFSAAQLIRNGAYKISSALGLTLDVAGGSGNSGANVQGYASNNSTAQKFYVTYLNGGYVIANVASGKVLDVLNGSMVDGANVQQWDKNGTGAQTWDVKIADGGNVIFLNRHSGMALNLTGSSNGANVNQAKEDGSLNQDWHLTPTAVNGWVTNGGGYCYYDEYGNRTQWSYVAYRAWEKVKNIGSTSRYIFAIDNSNCHTVVFSGSKGNWKPVFDWVCGVGNDKLGRTFRGITYVTNNRGYRMGNDPDYFYWTSFKDNVLGGQRFHSIAYYRPNGTSIKSEHSAVFDGRLGLKITHGCVRLPFENAKWIYYNAPAGTTVVSYD
;
A
#
# COMPACT_ATOMS: atom_id res chain seq x y z
N MET A 1 34.42 49.67 0.58
CA MET A 1 35.64 49.74 -0.25
C MET A 1 35.48 48.78 -1.44
N LYS A 2 36.00 49.16 -2.63
CA LYS A 2 36.24 48.38 -3.88
C LYS A 2 35.56 46.99 -4.03
N LEU A 3 34.63 46.79 -4.98
CA LEU A 3 34.84 46.54 -6.44
C LEU A 3 35.62 45.22 -6.72
N SER A 4 35.23 44.30 -7.61
CA SER A 4 34.35 44.44 -8.80
C SER A 4 33.78 43.12 -9.38
N THR A 5 32.52 43.16 -9.86
CA THR A 5 31.95 42.56 -11.11
C THR A 5 32.28 41.11 -11.56
N TYR A 6 31.24 40.34 -11.94
CA TYR A 6 30.98 39.95 -13.35
C TYR A 6 29.49 39.57 -13.57
N SER A 7 29.02 39.63 -14.83
CA SER A 7 27.60 39.59 -15.24
C SER A 7 27.20 38.25 -15.90
N PRO A 8 25.93 37.78 -15.77
CA PRO A 8 25.46 36.58 -16.45
C PRO A 8 25.06 36.85 -17.90
N LYS A 9 25.41 35.95 -18.83
CA LYS A 9 24.87 35.92 -20.20
C LYS A 9 23.88 34.77 -20.37
N VAL A 10 22.73 35.10 -20.93
CA VAL A 10 21.65 34.18 -21.31
C VAL A 10 22.08 33.28 -22.47
N ALA A 11 21.69 32.00 -22.41
CA ALA A 11 21.57 31.13 -23.57
C ALA A 11 20.32 30.24 -23.41
N LEU A 12 19.25 30.61 -24.10
CA LEU A 12 18.03 29.81 -24.21
C LEU A 12 18.25 28.70 -25.23
N VAL A 13 18.12 27.44 -24.82
CA VAL A 13 17.98 26.30 -25.75
C VAL A 13 16.83 25.43 -25.27
N ALA A 14 15.75 25.40 -26.06
CA ALA A 14 14.70 24.42 -25.88
C ALA A 14 15.19 23.06 -26.41
N MET A 15 15.03 22.00 -25.62
CA MET A 15 15.08 20.63 -26.12
C MET A 15 13.88 19.84 -25.60
N ILE A 16 13.11 19.33 -26.56
CA ILE A 16 12.09 18.31 -26.38
C ILE A 16 12.81 17.02 -25.99
N SER A 17 12.56 16.49 -24.79
CA SER A 17 13.11 15.22 -24.32
C SER A 17 12.04 14.13 -24.25
N ALA A 18 11.90 13.38 -25.35
CA ALA A 18 11.29 12.06 -25.30
C ALA A 18 12.26 11.11 -24.59
N GLY A 19 12.08 10.93 -23.28
CA GLY A 19 12.94 10.09 -22.43
C GLY A 19 12.43 8.66 -22.32
N ALA A 20 12.94 7.75 -23.16
CA ALA A 20 12.79 6.32 -22.92
C ALA A 20 13.74 5.88 -21.79
N CYS A 21 13.24 5.16 -20.78
CA CYS A 21 14.07 4.61 -19.71
C CYS A 21 14.87 3.40 -20.19
N THR A 22 16.18 3.56 -20.34
CA THR A 22 17.14 2.44 -20.38
C THR A 22 17.69 2.22 -18.97
N MET A 23 17.53 1.03 -18.40
CA MET A 23 18.21 0.69 -17.14
C MET A 23 19.71 0.52 -17.37
N ALA A 24 20.52 1.22 -16.58
CA ALA A 24 21.92 0.85 -16.37
C ALA A 24 22.01 -0.15 -15.21
N VAL A 25 22.82 -1.20 -15.37
CA VAL A 25 23.19 -2.12 -14.28
C VAL A 25 24.69 -1.99 -14.04
N LEU A 26 25.07 -1.62 -12.81
CA LEU A 26 26.47 -1.59 -12.39
C LEU A 26 26.98 -3.00 -12.10
N LEU A 27 28.25 -3.25 -12.44
CA LEU A 27 29.04 -4.37 -11.90
C LEU A 27 29.84 -3.89 -10.67
N PRO A 28 29.89 -4.65 -9.57
CA PRO A 28 30.84 -4.40 -8.48
C PRO A 28 32.22 -5.04 -8.75
N GLN A 29 33.25 -4.47 -8.12
CA GLN A 29 34.65 -4.83 -8.31
C GLN A 29 35.12 -6.05 -7.49
N THR A 30 36.25 -6.63 -7.91
CA THR A 30 36.99 -7.72 -7.25
C THR A 30 37.78 -7.26 -6.02
N ALA A 31 37.96 -8.15 -5.04
CA ALA A 31 38.97 -8.03 -3.97
C ALA A 31 39.85 -9.30 -3.89
N LEU A 32 41.09 -9.14 -3.41
CA LEU A 32 42.20 -10.10 -3.50
C LEU A 32 42.42 -10.96 -2.24
N ALA A 33 42.84 -12.21 -2.42
CA ALA A 33 43.68 -13.01 -1.50
C ALA A 33 44.26 -14.21 -2.31
N GLN A 34 45.55 -14.21 -2.67
CA GLN A 34 46.70 -14.78 -1.97
C GLN A 34 46.72 -16.33 -1.85
N ASP A 35 47.79 -16.89 -2.45
CA ASP A 35 48.21 -18.29 -2.60
C ASP A 35 48.97 -18.77 -1.34
N PRO A 36 49.16 -20.10 -1.07
CA PRO A 36 50.22 -20.85 -1.74
C PRO A 36 49.98 -22.37 -2.01
N ALA A 37 50.43 -22.83 -3.20
CA ALA A 37 51.19 -24.08 -3.45
C ALA A 37 50.61 -25.48 -3.05
N SER A 38 50.78 -26.59 -3.79
CA SER A 38 51.51 -26.90 -5.06
C SER A 38 51.12 -28.30 -5.58
N VAL A 39 51.78 -28.77 -6.66
CA VAL A 39 51.74 -30.12 -7.30
C VAL A 39 50.69 -30.30 -8.43
N GLU A 40 51.14 -29.99 -9.65
CA GLU A 40 51.31 -30.89 -10.83
C GLU A 40 50.16 -31.84 -11.26
N VAL A 41 49.84 -32.07 -12.55
CA VAL A 41 50.53 -31.74 -13.82
C VAL A 41 49.58 -31.77 -15.05
N GLU A 42 49.99 -31.10 -16.14
CA GLU A 42 49.55 -31.20 -17.56
C GLU A 42 48.20 -30.65 -18.10
N THR A 43 48.37 -29.68 -19.01
CA THR A 43 47.49 -29.15 -20.09
C THR A 43 47.57 -30.06 -21.34
N PRO A 44 46.99 -29.77 -22.54
CA PRO A 44 46.25 -28.59 -23.07
C PRO A 44 44.89 -28.98 -23.73
N SER A 45 44.16 -28.20 -24.54
CA SER A 45 44.38 -26.92 -25.25
C SER A 45 43.03 -26.24 -25.59
N GLU A 46 43.01 -24.89 -25.64
CA GLU A 46 42.56 -24.01 -26.76
C GLU A 46 41.22 -24.28 -27.52
N GLN A 47 40.46 -23.31 -28.08
CA GLN A 47 40.58 -21.85 -28.30
C GLN A 47 39.15 -21.36 -28.73
N THR A 48 38.53 -20.33 -28.11
CA THR A 48 38.40 -18.89 -28.48
C THR A 48 37.17 -18.44 -29.30
N ILE A 49 36.83 -17.14 -29.15
CA ILE A 49 36.02 -16.24 -30.04
C ILE A 49 34.50 -16.54 -30.05
N ALA A 50 33.61 -15.68 -29.50
CA ALA A 50 33.09 -14.38 -30.01
C ALA A 50 32.32 -14.54 -31.36
N SER A 51 31.28 -13.79 -31.73
CA SER A 51 30.74 -12.45 -31.38
C SER A 51 29.22 -12.43 -31.77
N GLU A 52 28.29 -11.82 -31.02
CA GLU A 52 27.84 -10.40 -31.10
C GLU A 52 26.80 -10.08 -32.22
N VAL A 53 26.01 -9.00 -32.04
CA VAL A 53 25.23 -8.22 -33.06
C VAL A 53 23.76 -8.62 -33.41
N ASP A 54 22.83 -7.94 -32.71
CA ASP A 54 21.73 -7.06 -33.20
C ASP A 54 20.46 -7.47 -34.01
N ASN A 55 19.32 -7.21 -33.35
CA ASN A 55 18.21 -6.28 -33.68
C ASN A 55 17.32 -6.37 -34.97
N ASN A 56 16.03 -6.15 -34.68
CA ASN A 56 15.08 -5.18 -35.27
C ASN A 56 13.98 -5.59 -36.29
N GLY A 57 12.81 -4.95 -36.13
CA GLY A 57 11.66 -4.88 -37.05
C GLY A 57 10.43 -5.70 -36.60
N SER A 58 9.27 -5.15 -36.17
CA SER A 58 8.29 -4.26 -36.85
C SER A 58 7.44 -4.98 -37.94
N ALA A 59 6.13 -4.79 -38.13
CA ALA A 59 5.03 -4.15 -37.37
C ALA A 59 3.64 -4.49 -38.03
N LYS A 60 2.52 -3.99 -37.45
CA LYS A 60 1.18 -3.72 -38.07
C LYS A 60 0.22 -4.92 -38.37
N GLU A 61 -1.00 -4.93 -37.79
CA GLU A 61 -2.34 -4.51 -38.34
C GLU A 61 -3.03 -5.61 -39.22
N ALA A 62 -4.36 -5.86 -39.21
CA ALA A 62 -5.52 -5.38 -38.41
C ALA A 62 -6.79 -6.26 -38.68
N THR A 63 -7.89 -6.08 -37.91
CA THR A 63 -9.34 -6.34 -38.27
C THR A 63 -9.82 -7.78 -38.65
N ALA A 64 -11.07 -8.25 -38.46
CA ALA A 64 -12.27 -7.81 -37.71
C ALA A 64 -13.35 -8.95 -37.59
N SER A 65 -14.25 -8.82 -36.58
CA SER A 65 -15.75 -8.90 -36.61
C SER A 65 -16.60 -10.21 -36.79
N ASN A 66 -17.63 -10.32 -35.91
CA ASN A 66 -19.02 -10.88 -36.08
C ASN A 66 -19.23 -12.43 -36.10
N ASP A 67 -20.36 -13.05 -35.67
CA ASP A 67 -21.58 -12.63 -34.91
C ASP A 67 -22.42 -13.87 -34.39
N GLU A 68 -23.56 -13.63 -33.70
CA GLU A 68 -24.72 -14.52 -33.37
C GLU A 68 -24.59 -15.52 -32.15
N GLN A 69 -25.51 -15.68 -31.15
CA GLN A 69 -26.99 -15.73 -30.95
C GLN A 69 -27.61 -17.16 -30.91
N ASN A 70 -28.62 -17.56 -30.10
CA ASN A 70 -29.41 -16.98 -28.97
C ASN A 70 -30.21 -18.10 -28.19
N MET A 71 -30.97 -17.74 -27.13
CA MET A 71 -32.15 -18.37 -26.47
C MET A 71 -31.97 -19.45 -25.36
N SER A 72 -32.85 -19.67 -24.37
CA SER A 72 -33.83 -18.91 -23.52
C SER A 72 -34.81 -19.92 -22.88
N ALA A 73 -35.14 -19.84 -21.57
CA ALA A 73 -36.35 -20.44 -20.98
C ALA A 73 -36.68 -19.87 -19.57
N ALA A 74 -37.98 -19.71 -19.26
CA ALA A 74 -38.52 -19.27 -17.96
C ALA A 74 -39.52 -20.33 -17.39
N PRO A 75 -40.02 -20.19 -16.15
CA PRO A 75 -41.30 -19.47 -15.89
C PRO A 75 -41.28 -18.67 -14.55
N GLY A 76 -42.28 -17.90 -14.11
CA GLY A 76 -43.56 -17.49 -14.72
C GLY A 76 -44.66 -17.25 -13.65
N GLY A 77 -45.19 -16.02 -13.56
CA GLY A 77 -46.37 -15.65 -12.76
C GLY A 77 -46.10 -14.72 -11.56
N ALA A 78 -46.88 -13.70 -11.18
CA ALA A 78 -47.87 -12.80 -11.80
C ALA A 78 -48.67 -12.16 -10.63
N GLY A 79 -48.83 -10.83 -10.60
CA GLY A 79 -49.69 -10.16 -9.59
C GLY A 79 -49.42 -8.66 -9.43
N ALA A 80 -50.39 -7.82 -9.80
CA ALA A 80 -50.43 -6.37 -9.52
C ALA A 80 -50.87 -6.12 -8.04
N SER A 81 -51.00 -4.91 -7.46
CA SER A 81 -51.32 -3.59 -8.02
C SER A 81 -51.19 -2.46 -6.96
N SER A 82 -50.84 -1.24 -7.40
CA SER A 82 -51.37 0.09 -6.99
C SER A 82 -51.49 0.57 -5.52
N THR A 83 -51.05 1.83 -5.30
CA THR A 83 -51.66 2.91 -4.43
C THR A 83 -51.77 2.68 -2.91
N SER A 84 -51.85 3.69 -2.02
CA SER A 84 -51.46 5.11 -2.00
C SER A 84 -51.59 5.64 -0.54
N LEU A 85 -51.03 6.82 -0.27
CA LEU A 85 -51.19 7.65 0.95
C LEU A 85 -52.59 7.62 1.62
N SER A 86 -52.65 7.61 2.96
CA SER A 86 -53.24 8.71 3.78
C SER A 86 -53.11 8.48 5.30
N GLU A 87 -53.31 9.53 6.10
CA GLU A 87 -52.94 9.67 7.52
C GLU A 87 -54.09 9.43 8.54
N ALA A 88 -53.75 9.62 9.83
CA ALA A 88 -54.62 9.99 10.98
C ALA A 88 -55.40 8.84 11.68
N THR A 89 -55.72 8.88 12.99
CA THR A 89 -55.82 9.98 13.99
C THR A 89 -55.53 9.49 15.44
N ALA A 90 -55.19 10.44 16.34
CA ALA A 90 -55.65 10.70 17.74
C ALA A 90 -56.30 9.57 18.62
N THR A 91 -56.28 9.52 19.97
CA THR A 91 -55.98 10.49 21.06
C THR A 91 -55.93 9.79 22.45
N GLU A 92 -55.36 10.44 23.49
CA GLU A 92 -55.65 10.29 24.96
C GLU A 92 -55.38 8.93 25.68
N SER A 93 -55.19 8.83 27.01
CA SER A 93 -54.67 9.73 28.08
C SER A 93 -54.44 8.93 29.40
N LYS A 94 -53.74 9.53 30.40
CA LYS A 94 -53.59 9.13 31.84
C LYS A 94 -52.70 7.91 32.18
N GLN A 95 -52.24 7.70 33.43
CA GLN A 95 -51.67 8.54 34.51
C GLN A 95 -51.12 7.58 35.62
N GLU A 96 -50.25 8.04 36.52
CA GLU A 96 -49.61 7.23 37.60
C GLU A 96 -50.58 6.64 38.66
N PRO A 97 -50.07 5.81 39.60
CA PRO A 97 -49.80 6.39 40.94
C PRO A 97 -48.55 5.89 41.71
N SER A 98 -48.17 6.75 42.68
CA SER A 98 -47.39 6.53 43.93
C SER A 98 -47.80 5.32 44.81
N GLY A 99 -47.09 4.88 45.86
CA GLY A 99 -45.81 5.29 46.48
C GLY A 99 -45.70 4.92 47.99
N ASP A 100 -44.46 4.79 48.48
CA ASP A 100 -43.92 4.93 49.88
C ASP A 100 -44.25 3.95 51.06
N SER A 101 -43.35 3.99 52.06
CA SER A 101 -43.28 3.41 53.43
C SER A 101 -42.58 2.03 53.58
N SER A 102 -41.75 1.73 54.60
CA SER A 102 -41.46 2.44 55.88
C SER A 102 -40.11 2.06 56.57
N ASN A 103 -39.51 3.04 57.27
CA ASN A 103 -38.78 3.00 58.57
C ASN A 103 -37.80 1.88 59.01
N GLY A 104 -36.70 2.32 59.63
CA GLY A 104 -35.92 1.56 60.64
C GLY A 104 -34.53 2.15 60.92
N ALA A 105 -34.35 2.91 62.00
CA ALA A 105 -33.09 3.63 62.30
C ALA A 105 -32.54 3.32 63.70
N GLU A 106 -31.20 3.22 63.82
CA GLU A 106 -30.35 3.41 65.01
C GLU A 106 -28.88 3.08 64.60
N GLY A 107 -27.82 3.83 64.94
CA GLY A 107 -27.74 5.17 65.53
C GLY A 107 -26.28 5.58 65.80
N GLN A 108 -25.93 6.84 65.45
CA GLN A 108 -24.92 7.72 66.10
C GLN A 108 -23.42 7.31 66.16
N ALA A 109 -22.43 8.22 66.05
CA ALA A 109 -22.45 9.65 65.72
C ALA A 109 -21.03 10.22 65.45
N THR A 110 -20.93 11.16 64.49
CA THR A 110 -20.10 12.41 64.47
C THR A 110 -18.56 12.35 64.59
N VAL A 111 -17.76 13.25 63.99
CA VAL A 111 -17.88 14.27 62.93
C VAL A 111 -16.44 14.67 62.52
N LYS A 112 -16.19 14.97 61.24
CA LYS A 112 -15.38 16.14 60.79
C LYS A 112 -15.36 16.30 59.26
N ASP A 113 -16.18 17.23 58.82
CA ASP A 113 -15.96 18.25 57.78
C ASP A 113 -15.15 17.90 56.52
N ALA A 114 -15.86 17.76 55.40
CA ALA A 114 -15.52 18.42 54.13
C ALA A 114 -16.78 18.49 53.24
N GLU A 115 -17.36 19.68 53.08
CA GLU A 115 -18.51 19.90 52.20
C GLU A 115 -18.12 20.08 50.72
N VAL A 116 -19.11 19.86 49.87
CA VAL A 116 -19.09 20.01 48.41
C VAL A 116 -18.97 21.49 48.00
N THR A 117 -18.22 21.79 46.94
CA THR A 117 -18.61 22.83 45.96
C THR A 117 -17.88 22.69 44.62
N SER A 118 -18.51 23.23 43.57
CA SER A 118 -18.10 23.19 42.18
C SER A 118 -17.15 24.33 41.77
N ALA A 119 -16.07 23.99 41.05
CA ALA A 119 -15.33 24.79 40.06
C ALA A 119 -14.29 23.84 39.42
N ASP A 120 -14.12 23.72 38.10
CA ASP A 120 -13.45 24.70 37.23
C ASP A 120 -12.12 25.21 37.80
N GLN A 121 -11.00 24.59 37.40
CA GLN A 121 -9.72 25.29 37.14
C GLN A 121 -8.81 24.47 36.20
N SER A 122 -8.26 25.17 35.20
CA SER A 122 -7.21 24.72 34.28
C SER A 122 -5.86 24.43 34.97
N PRO A 123 -4.98 23.62 34.38
CA PRO A 123 -3.55 23.77 34.61
C PRO A 123 -3.03 24.96 33.81
N VAL A 124 -2.68 26.04 34.50
CA VAL A 124 -1.98 27.19 33.92
C VAL A 124 -0.50 26.84 33.71
N SER A 125 -0.02 26.95 32.48
CA SER A 125 1.42 27.15 32.20
C SER A 125 1.66 28.61 31.81
N GLN A 126 2.23 29.40 32.72
CA GLN A 126 2.70 30.74 32.41
C GLN A 126 3.97 30.66 31.57
N ASP A 127 3.92 31.07 30.31
CA ASP A 127 4.87 32.04 29.74
C ASP A 127 4.52 32.38 28.28
N ALA A 128 3.80 33.50 28.09
CA ALA A 128 3.82 34.29 26.87
C ALA A 128 3.18 35.67 27.14
N ASN A 129 4.00 36.70 27.32
CA ASN A 129 3.55 38.09 27.17
C ASN A 129 3.29 38.36 25.67
N ALA A 130 2.15 37.90 25.17
CA ALA A 130 1.59 38.42 23.93
C ALA A 130 0.94 39.77 24.25
N ALA A 131 1.51 40.86 23.74
CA ALA A 131 0.81 42.13 23.73
C ALA A 131 -0.46 41.98 22.88
N GLU A 132 -1.62 42.17 23.49
CA GLU A 132 -2.87 42.32 22.74
C GLU A 132 -2.81 43.63 21.94
N ASP A 133 -2.25 43.54 20.74
CA ASP A 133 -2.33 44.59 19.75
C ASP A 133 -3.80 44.67 19.31
N LYS A 134 -4.52 45.68 19.82
CA LYS A 134 -5.89 45.98 19.42
C LYS A 134 -5.86 46.51 17.99
N ALA A 135 -5.85 45.60 17.03
CA ALA A 135 -6.08 45.92 15.63
C ALA A 135 -7.37 46.75 15.53
N GLU A 136 -7.27 47.95 14.96
CA GLU A 136 -8.44 48.67 14.49
C GLU A 136 -9.17 47.79 13.48
N GLU A 137 -10.50 47.75 13.58
CA GLU A 137 -11.31 46.85 12.77
C GLU A 137 -11.23 47.27 11.29
N ASP A 138 -10.45 46.52 10.52
CA ASP A 138 -10.15 46.83 9.13
C ASP A 138 -11.40 46.64 8.25
N THR A 139 -12.10 47.74 8.01
CA THR A 139 -13.35 47.77 7.21
C THR A 139 -13.16 47.55 5.71
N ARG A 140 -11.92 47.34 5.24
CA ARG A 140 -11.61 47.13 3.81
C ARG A 140 -12.13 45.77 3.33
N THR A 141 -12.79 45.76 2.17
CA THR A 141 -13.40 44.54 1.58
C THR A 141 -12.35 43.54 1.05
N VAL A 142 -11.19 44.05 0.67
CA VAL A 142 -10.00 43.29 0.23
C VAL A 142 -8.79 43.89 0.92
N ALA A 143 -7.93 43.04 1.49
CA ALA A 143 -6.66 43.44 2.10
C ALA A 143 -5.62 43.82 1.03
N ASP A 144 -4.66 44.68 1.37
CA ASP A 144 -3.58 45.04 0.44
C ASP A 144 -2.70 43.81 0.13
N GLY A 145 -2.39 43.60 -1.15
CA GLY A 145 -1.55 42.47 -1.56
C GLY A 145 -1.51 42.22 -3.07
N THR A 146 -0.71 41.22 -3.47
CA THR A 146 -0.59 40.77 -4.85
C THR A 146 -1.54 39.61 -5.12
N TYR A 147 -2.37 39.74 -6.15
CA TYR A 147 -3.41 38.79 -6.52
C TYR A 147 -3.34 38.39 -7.99
N VAL A 148 -3.70 37.15 -8.29
CA VAL A 148 -4.18 36.76 -9.61
C VAL A 148 -5.69 36.98 -9.62
N ILE A 149 -6.18 37.76 -10.58
CA ILE A 149 -7.61 38.08 -10.71
C ILE A 149 -8.20 37.16 -11.77
N GLU A 150 -9.01 36.20 -11.36
CA GLU A 150 -9.64 35.20 -12.22
C GLU A 150 -11.09 35.57 -12.54
N SER A 151 -11.60 35.23 -13.73
CA SER A 151 -12.97 35.53 -14.15
C SER A 151 -14.00 34.53 -13.61
N GLY A 152 -15.20 35.02 -13.30
CA GLY A 152 -16.37 34.24 -12.85
C GLY A 152 -17.15 33.56 -13.97
N THR A 153 -16.56 33.42 -15.16
CA THR A 153 -17.20 32.71 -16.28
C THR A 153 -17.08 31.19 -16.09
N SER A 154 -17.88 30.41 -16.83
CA SER A 154 -17.89 28.94 -16.71
C SER A 154 -16.63 28.24 -17.24
N ASP A 155 -15.71 28.98 -17.84
CA ASP A 155 -14.40 28.52 -18.32
C ASP A 155 -13.38 29.61 -17.94
N PRO A 156 -12.92 29.61 -16.67
CA PRO A 156 -12.29 30.77 -16.07
C PRO A 156 -10.90 31.04 -16.66
N GLN A 157 -10.63 32.32 -16.87
CA GLN A 157 -9.35 32.85 -17.31
C GLN A 157 -8.87 33.92 -16.32
N VAL A 158 -7.60 34.33 -16.40
CA VAL A 158 -7.06 35.37 -15.51
C VAL A 158 -6.84 36.68 -16.25
N LEU A 159 -7.01 37.80 -15.54
CA LEU A 159 -6.78 39.15 -16.02
C LEU A 159 -5.30 39.33 -16.35
N ASP A 160 -5.00 39.80 -17.56
CA ASP A 160 -3.70 39.72 -18.21
C ASP A 160 -3.36 41.06 -18.89
N ALA A 161 -2.17 41.59 -18.60
CA ALA A 161 -1.59 42.71 -19.33
C ALA A 161 -1.04 42.23 -20.68
N ALA A 162 -1.71 42.59 -21.78
CA ALA A 162 -1.51 41.97 -23.08
C ALA A 162 -0.04 41.97 -23.54
N ALA A 163 0.42 40.79 -23.99
CA ALA A 163 1.81 40.54 -24.41
C ALA A 163 2.89 40.87 -23.35
N ASN A 164 2.54 40.79 -22.06
CA ASN A 164 3.37 41.26 -20.93
C ASN A 164 3.81 42.73 -21.09
N GLY A 165 2.94 43.56 -21.67
CA GLY A 165 3.21 44.97 -21.85
C GLY A 165 3.35 45.70 -20.51
N SER A 166 4.35 46.55 -20.43
CA SER A 166 4.66 47.40 -19.26
C SER A 166 4.73 48.87 -19.67
N ASN A 167 3.88 49.29 -20.62
CA ASN A 167 3.77 50.66 -21.11
C ASN A 167 2.36 51.21 -20.85
N PRO A 168 2.19 52.52 -20.61
CA PRO A 168 0.87 53.15 -20.63
C PRO A 168 0.16 52.87 -21.97
N GLY A 169 -1.13 52.55 -21.92
CA GLY A 169 -1.94 52.13 -23.07
C GLY A 169 -1.80 50.66 -23.46
N THR A 170 -1.03 49.83 -22.73
CA THR A 170 -1.11 48.37 -22.88
C THR A 170 -2.54 47.90 -22.57
N ASN A 171 -3.10 47.09 -23.46
CA ASN A 171 -4.46 46.57 -23.29
C ASN A 171 -4.55 45.57 -22.13
N VAL A 172 -5.68 45.57 -21.44
CA VAL A 172 -6.00 44.53 -20.45
C VAL A 172 -7.03 43.57 -21.05
N GLN A 173 -6.78 42.29 -20.87
CA GLN A 173 -7.54 41.19 -21.47
C GLN A 173 -7.64 40.04 -20.46
N THR A 174 -8.28 38.92 -20.85
CA THR A 174 -8.07 37.64 -20.16
C THR A 174 -7.17 36.70 -20.95
N TYR A 175 -6.48 35.83 -20.23
CA TYR A 175 -5.68 34.76 -20.80
C TYR A 175 -5.68 33.54 -19.87
N ALA A 176 -5.39 32.35 -20.40
CA ALA A 176 -5.11 31.19 -19.58
C ALA A 176 -3.95 31.46 -18.61
N PHE A 177 -4.03 30.94 -17.38
CA PHE A 177 -2.98 31.16 -16.38
C PHE A 177 -1.63 30.58 -16.83
N ASN A 178 -0.60 31.42 -16.80
CA ASN A 178 0.78 31.10 -17.18
C ASN A 178 1.82 31.53 -16.13
N GLY A 179 1.38 32.12 -15.00
CA GLY A 179 2.23 32.48 -13.86
C GLY A 179 3.13 33.71 -14.05
N THR A 180 3.06 34.39 -15.20
CA THR A 180 3.86 35.59 -15.47
C THR A 180 3.37 36.80 -14.67
N ASP A 181 4.24 37.80 -14.49
CA ASP A 181 3.88 39.08 -13.84
C ASP A 181 2.91 39.94 -14.70
N ALA A 182 2.52 39.47 -15.89
CA ALA A 182 1.40 40.04 -16.65
C ALA A 182 0.05 39.74 -16.01
N GLN A 183 -0.03 38.70 -15.18
CA GLN A 183 -1.27 38.14 -14.60
C GLN A 183 -1.38 38.36 -13.09
N LYS A 184 -0.48 39.17 -12.53
CA LYS A 184 -0.39 39.50 -11.11
C LYS A 184 -0.69 40.99 -10.93
N TRP A 185 -1.50 41.28 -9.92
CA TRP A 185 -2.08 42.60 -9.70
C TRP A 185 -1.92 42.99 -8.23
N ASP A 186 -1.19 44.07 -7.98
CA ASP A 186 -1.03 44.66 -6.65
C ASP A 186 -2.27 45.51 -6.35
N VAL A 187 -3.17 44.98 -5.53
CA VAL A 187 -4.38 45.66 -5.06
C VAL A 187 -4.01 46.42 -3.80
N THR A 188 -4.26 47.73 -3.80
CA THR A 188 -3.93 48.64 -2.70
C THR A 188 -5.07 49.61 -2.45
N TYR A 189 -5.51 49.77 -1.21
CA TYR A 189 -6.56 50.73 -0.86
C TYR A 189 -6.01 52.15 -0.70
N ASP A 190 -6.60 53.12 -1.40
CA ASP A 190 -6.25 54.54 -1.28
C ASP A 190 -7.16 55.20 -0.23
N GLU A 191 -6.65 55.31 1.00
CA GLU A 191 -7.37 55.91 2.12
C GLU A 191 -7.76 57.38 1.92
N ALA A 192 -7.03 58.13 1.07
CA ALA A 192 -7.32 59.53 0.82
C ALA A 192 -8.48 59.70 -0.17
N ASN A 193 -8.59 58.79 -1.14
CA ASN A 193 -9.57 58.84 -2.23
C ASN A 193 -10.70 57.80 -2.10
N LYS A 194 -10.68 56.96 -1.06
CA LYS A 194 -11.71 55.96 -0.71
C LYS A 194 -12.06 54.99 -1.84
N GLY A 195 -11.03 54.38 -2.42
CA GLY A 195 -11.16 53.36 -3.46
C GLY A 195 -9.86 52.58 -3.65
N TYR A 196 -9.89 51.50 -4.43
CA TYR A 196 -8.73 50.66 -4.71
C TYR A 196 -7.96 51.10 -5.96
N SER A 197 -6.64 51.14 -5.84
CA SER A 197 -5.68 51.18 -6.94
C SER A 197 -5.20 49.77 -7.23
N VAL A 198 -5.44 49.29 -8.46
CA VAL A 198 -5.04 47.95 -8.92
C VAL A 198 -3.89 48.08 -9.92
N ALA A 199 -2.66 47.80 -9.49
CA ALA A 199 -1.45 47.95 -10.31
C ALA A 199 -1.00 46.62 -10.93
N LYS A 200 -0.42 46.63 -12.14
CA LYS A 200 0.27 45.45 -12.69
C LYS A 200 1.54 45.22 -11.85
N HIS A 201 1.72 44.01 -11.34
CA HIS A 201 2.79 43.68 -10.41
C HIS A 201 4.18 44.07 -10.93
N GLY A 202 4.98 44.65 -10.03
CA GLY A 202 6.32 45.15 -10.34
C GLY A 202 6.36 46.45 -11.17
N THR A 203 5.23 47.16 -11.31
CA THR A 203 5.15 48.44 -12.06
C THR A 203 4.24 49.46 -11.37
N ASP A 204 4.45 50.75 -11.66
CA ASP A 204 3.54 51.84 -11.26
C ASP A 204 2.37 52.05 -12.25
N LEU A 205 2.01 51.03 -13.04
CA LEU A 205 0.93 51.10 -14.01
C LEU A 205 -0.34 50.44 -13.46
N VAL A 206 -1.47 51.14 -13.55
CA VAL A 206 -2.75 50.78 -12.91
C VAL A 206 -3.85 50.50 -13.92
N LEU A 207 -4.87 49.71 -13.53
CA LEU A 207 -6.10 49.54 -14.30
C LEU A 207 -6.79 50.90 -14.49
N GLU A 208 -6.87 51.35 -15.74
CA GLU A 208 -7.42 52.64 -16.14
C GLU A 208 -8.53 52.45 -17.18
N VAL A 209 -9.68 53.09 -16.97
CA VAL A 209 -10.70 53.26 -18.01
C VAL A 209 -10.20 54.28 -19.03
N ARG A 210 -9.93 53.81 -20.25
CA ARG A 210 -9.27 54.59 -21.31
C ARG A 210 -9.98 55.92 -21.58
N GLY A 211 -9.26 57.02 -21.31
CA GLY A 211 -9.76 58.38 -21.54
C GLY A 211 -10.79 58.88 -20.52
N GLY A 212 -11.04 58.14 -19.44
CA GLY A 212 -11.99 58.54 -18.38
C GLY A 212 -13.45 58.55 -18.81
N VAL A 213 -13.84 57.70 -19.77
CA VAL A 213 -15.18 57.69 -20.36
C VAL A 213 -16.09 56.66 -19.65
N ALA A 214 -17.10 57.14 -18.92
CA ALA A 214 -18.16 56.31 -18.33
C ALA A 214 -19.19 55.88 -19.40
N ALA A 215 -18.87 54.83 -20.17
CA ALA A 215 -19.77 54.29 -21.18
C ALA A 215 -19.56 52.77 -21.35
N ASN A 216 -20.60 52.08 -21.84
CA ASN A 216 -20.50 50.66 -22.20
C ASN A 216 -19.39 50.44 -23.23
N CYS A 217 -18.60 49.38 -23.04
CA CYS A 217 -17.47 49.01 -23.87
C CYS A 217 -16.33 50.04 -23.89
N ALA A 218 -16.25 50.93 -22.89
CA ALA A 218 -15.06 51.73 -22.68
C ALA A 218 -13.90 50.83 -22.19
N ASN A 219 -12.80 50.84 -22.92
CA ASN A 219 -11.71 49.89 -22.78
C ASN A 219 -10.93 50.06 -21.45
N VAL A 220 -10.57 48.97 -20.80
CA VAL A 220 -9.64 48.99 -19.65
C VAL A 220 -8.21 48.72 -20.13
N GLN A 221 -7.29 49.58 -19.71
CA GLN A 221 -5.88 49.57 -20.13
C GLN A 221 -4.97 49.82 -18.94
N LEU A 222 -3.65 49.68 -19.13
CA LEU A 222 -2.67 50.16 -18.16
C LEU A 222 -2.50 51.68 -18.28
N GLY A 223 -2.89 52.42 -17.26
CA GLY A 223 -2.65 53.85 -17.09
C GLY A 223 -1.40 54.14 -16.26
N LYS A 224 -0.83 55.33 -16.39
CA LYS A 224 0.23 55.79 -15.46
C LYS A 224 -0.43 56.30 -14.19
N LYS A 225 -0.09 55.71 -13.03
CA LYS A 225 -0.72 56.04 -11.73
C LYS A 225 -0.72 57.56 -11.47
N SER A 226 -1.91 58.09 -11.22
CA SER A 226 -2.19 59.50 -10.96
C SER A 226 -3.10 59.60 -9.73
N VAL A 227 -2.66 60.32 -8.70
CA VAL A 227 -3.35 60.40 -7.40
C VAL A 227 -4.76 60.96 -7.56
N GLY A 228 -5.77 60.27 -7.01
CA GLY A 228 -7.16 60.71 -7.02
C GLY A 228 -7.86 60.70 -8.38
N LEU A 229 -7.28 60.09 -9.42
CA LEU A 229 -7.92 60.01 -10.73
C LEU A 229 -9.01 58.93 -10.74
N ALA A 230 -10.28 59.34 -10.77
CA ALA A 230 -11.45 58.44 -10.78
C ALA A 230 -11.42 57.36 -11.88
N ALA A 231 -10.77 57.61 -13.02
CA ALA A 231 -10.58 56.61 -14.08
C ALA A 231 -9.64 55.44 -13.69
N GLN A 232 -8.90 55.55 -12.58
CA GLN A 232 -7.91 54.60 -12.07
C GLN A 232 -8.29 54.04 -10.68
N LEU A 233 -9.45 54.43 -10.14
CA LEU A 233 -9.94 54.01 -8.82
C LEU A 233 -11.17 53.12 -8.98
N TRP A 234 -11.26 52.12 -8.09
CA TRP A 234 -12.27 51.06 -8.16
C TRP A 234 -12.82 50.73 -6.78
N ASP A 235 -14.12 50.61 -6.60
CA ASP A 235 -14.68 49.95 -5.41
C ASP A 235 -14.74 48.45 -5.67
N ILE A 236 -14.09 47.66 -4.82
CA ILE A 236 -14.09 46.20 -4.95
C ILE A 236 -15.14 45.63 -4.00
N VAL A 237 -16.33 45.35 -4.53
CA VAL A 237 -17.49 44.89 -3.76
C VAL A 237 -17.55 43.37 -3.75
N GLN A 238 -17.65 42.75 -2.57
CA GLN A 238 -17.78 41.31 -2.43
C GLN A 238 -19.24 40.86 -2.62
N ASN A 239 -19.45 39.96 -3.60
CA ASN A 239 -20.74 39.37 -3.97
C ASN A 239 -20.68 37.85 -3.72
N GLY A 240 -20.95 37.45 -2.47
CA GLY A 240 -20.77 36.07 -2.02
C GLY A 240 -19.28 35.72 -1.94
N ILE A 241 -18.80 34.85 -2.84
CA ILE A 241 -17.38 34.48 -2.95
C ILE A 241 -16.65 35.15 -4.12
N ALA A 242 -17.38 35.86 -4.99
CA ALA A 242 -16.81 36.64 -6.07
C ALA A 242 -16.74 38.12 -5.67
N TYR A 243 -16.01 38.90 -6.45
CA TYR A 243 -15.86 40.33 -6.31
C TYR A 243 -16.24 41.03 -7.62
N THR A 244 -16.77 42.25 -7.51
CA THR A 244 -17.10 43.11 -8.65
C THR A 244 -16.35 44.42 -8.48
N PHE A 245 -15.61 44.83 -9.51
CA PHE A 245 -14.84 46.06 -9.53
C PHE A 245 -15.71 47.16 -10.13
N VAL A 246 -16.27 48.04 -9.30
CA VAL A 246 -17.10 49.18 -9.69
C VAL A 246 -16.19 50.38 -10.01
N SER A 247 -16.43 51.09 -11.11
CA SER A 247 -15.60 52.23 -11.49
C SER A 247 -15.98 53.50 -10.74
N HIS A 248 -15.00 54.24 -10.21
CA HIS A 248 -15.22 55.56 -9.60
C HIS A 248 -15.67 56.65 -10.59
N LEU A 249 -15.74 56.37 -11.89
CA LEU A 249 -16.30 57.31 -12.87
C LEU A 249 -17.83 57.46 -12.78
N ASP A 250 -18.53 56.35 -12.51
CA ASP A 250 -20.00 56.24 -12.39
C ASP A 250 -20.30 54.81 -11.86
N ASP A 251 -20.98 54.72 -10.71
CA ASP A 251 -21.22 53.47 -9.96
C ASP A 251 -22.07 52.43 -10.72
N LYS A 252 -22.72 52.85 -11.81
CA LYS A 252 -23.44 51.97 -12.72
C LYS A 252 -22.51 51.05 -13.50
N TYR A 253 -21.25 51.43 -13.70
CA TYR A 253 -20.30 50.70 -14.56
C TYR A 253 -19.30 49.88 -13.75
N VAL A 254 -19.14 48.63 -14.16
CA VAL A 254 -18.25 47.66 -13.52
C VAL A 254 -17.30 47.07 -14.55
N LEU A 255 -16.16 46.54 -14.10
CA LEU A 255 -15.27 45.73 -14.93
C LEU A 255 -16.05 44.55 -15.52
N ASP A 256 -15.96 44.38 -16.84
CA ASP A 256 -16.69 43.41 -17.65
C ASP A 256 -15.73 42.76 -18.66
N LEU A 257 -16.06 41.56 -19.11
CA LEU A 257 -15.35 40.84 -20.16
C LEU A 257 -16.19 40.86 -21.43
N TYR A 258 -15.67 41.52 -22.47
CA TYR A 258 -16.41 41.79 -23.71
C TYR A 258 -17.20 40.57 -24.21
N ALA A 259 -18.51 40.75 -24.34
CA ALA A 259 -19.48 39.74 -24.77
C ALA A 259 -19.47 38.42 -23.96
N ALA A 260 -19.05 38.47 -22.69
CA ALA A 260 -18.81 37.31 -21.82
C ALA A 260 -17.86 36.27 -22.43
N GLY A 261 -16.86 36.75 -23.18
CA GLY A 261 -15.84 35.93 -23.82
C GLY A 261 -15.02 35.10 -22.82
N ARG A 262 -14.54 33.94 -23.31
CA ARG A 262 -13.84 32.91 -22.51
C ARG A 262 -12.52 32.49 -23.15
N SER A 263 -12.11 33.19 -24.20
CA SER A 263 -10.94 32.85 -25.00
C SER A 263 -9.79 33.79 -24.69
N ASN A 264 -8.57 33.29 -24.84
CA ASN A 264 -7.35 34.09 -24.74
C ASN A 264 -7.46 35.36 -25.59
N GLY A 265 -7.27 36.52 -24.98
CA GLY A 265 -7.43 37.83 -25.62
C GLY A 265 -8.84 38.42 -25.55
N THR A 266 -9.77 37.86 -24.75
CA THR A 266 -11.06 38.52 -24.48
C THR A 266 -10.78 39.86 -23.79
N ASN A 267 -11.37 40.94 -24.32
CA ASN A 267 -11.06 42.30 -23.87
C ASN A 267 -11.66 42.58 -22.48
N ALA A 268 -10.91 43.30 -21.63
CA ALA A 268 -11.44 43.89 -20.41
C ALA A 268 -11.97 45.30 -20.71
N GLU A 269 -13.21 45.56 -20.32
CA GLU A 269 -13.89 46.83 -20.52
C GLU A 269 -14.72 47.21 -19.29
N ILE A 270 -15.36 48.37 -19.30
CA ILE A 270 -16.45 48.65 -18.38
C ILE A 270 -17.81 48.55 -19.07
N TYR A 271 -18.77 47.98 -18.37
CA TYR A 271 -20.15 47.82 -18.82
C TYR A 271 -21.12 48.04 -17.66
N GLN A 272 -22.37 48.39 -17.96
CA GLN A 272 -23.39 48.56 -16.92
C GLN A 272 -23.62 47.26 -16.13
N SER A 273 -23.69 47.38 -14.81
CA SER A 273 -23.87 46.23 -13.92
C SER A 273 -25.11 45.41 -14.31
N ASN A 274 -24.88 44.14 -14.63
CA ASN A 274 -25.86 43.15 -15.09
C ASN A 274 -25.79 41.83 -14.31
N GLY A 275 -24.80 41.68 -13.40
CA GLY A 275 -24.68 40.54 -12.49
C GLY A 275 -24.24 39.22 -13.13
N THR A 276 -23.79 39.24 -14.39
CA THR A 276 -23.29 38.04 -15.08
C THR A 276 -21.90 37.64 -14.58
N GLY A 277 -21.49 36.39 -14.86
CA GLY A 277 -20.14 35.90 -14.54
C GLY A 277 -19.00 36.63 -15.28
N ALA A 278 -19.30 37.48 -16.26
CA ALA A 278 -18.33 38.37 -16.90
C ALA A 278 -17.95 39.59 -16.02
N GLN A 279 -18.77 39.90 -15.00
CA GLN A 279 -18.61 41.01 -14.05
C GLN A 279 -18.26 40.53 -12.62
N GLN A 280 -17.96 39.25 -12.50
CA GLN A 280 -17.59 38.57 -11.27
C GLN A 280 -16.15 38.10 -11.42
N PHE A 281 -15.35 38.30 -10.37
CA PHE A 281 -13.94 37.96 -10.36
C PHE A 281 -13.54 37.32 -9.03
N TYR A 282 -12.54 36.46 -9.04
CA TYR A 282 -11.96 35.85 -7.85
C TYR A 282 -10.53 36.37 -7.65
N LEU A 283 -10.24 36.88 -6.46
CA LEU A 283 -8.91 37.36 -6.10
C LEU A 283 -8.15 36.23 -5.40
N LEU A 284 -7.18 35.65 -6.11
CA LEU A 284 -6.33 34.56 -5.60
C LEU A 284 -4.99 35.14 -5.13
N PRO A 285 -4.70 35.22 -3.82
CA PRO A 285 -3.47 35.84 -3.31
C PRO A 285 -2.23 35.03 -3.70
N THR A 286 -1.20 35.69 -4.24
CA THR A 286 0.06 35.00 -4.61
C THR A 286 0.98 34.74 -3.43
N ASN A 287 0.67 35.31 -2.26
CA ASN A 287 1.36 35.06 -0.99
C ASN A 287 0.31 35.06 0.15
N PRO A 288 -0.46 33.97 0.31
CA PRO A 288 -1.57 33.89 1.26
C PRO A 288 -1.06 33.93 2.72
N ASN A 289 -1.41 34.98 3.46
CA ASN A 289 -1.09 35.09 4.89
C ASN A 289 -2.22 34.51 5.76
N VAL A 290 -2.40 33.20 5.70
CA VAL A 290 -3.49 32.50 6.41
C VAL A 290 -2.96 31.87 7.70
N LYS A 291 -3.59 32.19 8.84
CA LYS A 291 -3.21 31.62 10.14
C LYS A 291 -4.22 30.58 10.60
N SER A 292 -3.73 29.48 11.15
CA SER A 292 -4.55 28.52 11.89
C SER A 292 -5.23 29.22 13.06
N ASN A 293 -6.56 29.10 13.19
CA ASN A 293 -7.32 29.66 14.33
C ASN A 293 -7.48 28.66 15.49
N VAL A 294 -6.89 27.47 15.36
CA VAL A 294 -6.89 26.39 16.35
C VAL A 294 -5.49 25.78 16.47
N VAL A 295 -5.11 25.42 17.70
CA VAL A 295 -3.93 24.62 17.99
C VAL A 295 -4.38 23.18 18.21
N LEU A 296 -3.76 22.26 17.47
CA LEU A 296 -3.86 20.81 17.64
C LEU A 296 -2.46 20.33 18.04
N GLU A 297 -2.39 19.49 19.06
CA GLU A 297 -1.13 18.91 19.51
C GLU A 297 -0.55 17.96 18.45
N ASP A 298 0.77 17.81 18.45
CA ASP A 298 1.46 16.83 17.59
C ASP A 298 0.95 15.42 17.92
N GLY A 299 0.44 14.70 16.91
CA GLY A 299 -0.24 13.43 17.15
C GLY A 299 -0.97 12.86 15.95
N ALA A 300 -1.52 11.66 16.10
CA ALA A 300 -2.28 11.00 15.05
C ALA A 300 -3.78 11.34 15.09
N TYR A 301 -4.32 11.65 13.91
CA TYR A 301 -5.71 12.03 13.68
C TYR A 301 -6.29 11.26 12.50
N SER A 302 -7.61 11.11 12.48
CA SER A 302 -8.36 10.78 11.27
C SER A 302 -9.15 12.00 10.82
N ILE A 303 -9.23 12.20 9.51
CA ILE A 303 -9.97 13.30 8.89
C ILE A 303 -11.23 12.68 8.25
N LYS A 304 -12.42 13.10 8.70
CA LYS A 304 -13.71 12.68 8.14
C LYS A 304 -14.26 13.76 7.22
N ALA A 305 -14.82 13.36 6.09
CA ALA A 305 -15.52 14.26 5.20
C ALA A 305 -16.95 14.53 5.70
N SER A 306 -17.43 15.77 5.59
CA SER A 306 -18.86 16.08 5.81
C SER A 306 -19.74 15.73 4.60
N VAL A 307 -19.15 15.22 3.52
CA VAL A 307 -19.83 14.69 2.33
C VAL A 307 -19.93 13.16 2.45
N GLY A 308 -21.14 12.64 2.36
CA GLY A 308 -21.43 11.21 2.47
C GLY A 308 -21.33 10.66 3.90
N SER A 309 -21.95 9.50 4.13
CA SER A 309 -21.86 8.82 5.43
C SER A 309 -20.57 7.99 5.53
N ASN A 310 -19.95 8.01 6.72
CA ASN A 310 -18.78 7.20 7.08
C ASN A 310 -17.52 7.44 6.22
N LYS A 311 -17.41 8.57 5.52
CA LYS A 311 -16.28 8.87 4.63
C LYS A 311 -15.08 9.45 5.38
N SER A 312 -13.91 8.89 5.12
CA SER A 312 -12.60 9.34 5.60
C SER A 312 -11.74 9.83 4.43
N VAL A 313 -10.83 10.76 4.70
CA VAL A 313 -9.68 11.01 3.81
C VAL A 313 -8.79 9.77 3.82
N ASP A 314 -8.37 9.35 2.62
CA ASP A 314 -7.78 8.05 2.34
C ASP A 314 -6.73 8.18 1.22
N ILE A 315 -5.65 7.41 1.28
CA ILE A 315 -4.68 7.29 0.19
C ILE A 315 -5.06 6.12 -0.72
N SER A 316 -5.25 6.42 -2.01
CA SER A 316 -5.82 5.47 -2.98
C SER A 316 -5.09 4.13 -3.02
N GLY A 317 -5.87 3.06 -2.77
CA GLY A 317 -5.39 1.67 -2.72
C GLY A 317 -4.45 1.34 -1.56
N GLY A 318 -4.29 2.23 -0.56
CA GLY A 318 -3.24 2.11 0.45
C GLY A 318 -1.83 2.15 -0.15
N SER A 319 -1.67 2.80 -1.31
CA SER A 319 -0.42 2.81 -2.07
C SER A 319 0.72 3.45 -1.28
N TRP A 320 1.93 2.94 -1.48
CA TRP A 320 3.16 3.46 -0.86
C TRP A 320 3.89 4.47 -1.75
N ASN A 321 3.46 4.63 -3.00
CA ASN A 321 4.13 5.46 -4.00
C ASN A 321 3.93 6.95 -3.71
N ALA A 322 4.98 7.75 -3.90
CA ALA A 322 4.82 9.19 -4.06
C ALA A 322 3.96 9.46 -5.30
N GLY A 323 3.06 10.44 -5.21
CA GLY A 323 2.07 10.75 -6.23
C GLY A 323 0.80 9.87 -6.18
N ALA A 324 0.67 8.99 -5.18
CA ALA A 324 -0.60 8.31 -4.96
C ALA A 324 -1.67 9.30 -4.49
N ASN A 325 -2.85 9.18 -5.08
CA ASN A 325 -3.93 10.15 -4.95
C ASN A 325 -4.54 10.17 -3.54
N ALA A 326 -4.87 11.37 -3.02
CA ALA A 326 -5.73 11.51 -1.85
C ALA A 326 -7.20 11.51 -2.31
N GLN A 327 -8.03 10.75 -1.61
CA GLN A 327 -9.43 10.51 -1.99
C GLN A 327 -10.32 10.39 -0.74
N THR A 328 -11.64 10.34 -0.93
CA THR A 328 -12.57 9.83 0.08
C THR A 328 -12.73 8.32 -0.05
N TRP A 329 -12.81 7.62 1.09
CA TRP A 329 -13.18 6.20 1.14
C TRP A 329 -13.98 5.89 2.41
N ASP A 330 -14.69 4.76 2.44
CA ASP A 330 -15.34 4.27 3.65
C ASP A 330 -14.32 4.07 4.78
N SER A 331 -14.69 4.48 6.00
CA SER A 331 -13.80 4.37 7.16
C SER A 331 -13.46 2.90 7.43
N ASN A 332 -12.20 2.54 7.22
CA ASN A 332 -11.66 1.18 7.33
C ASN A 332 -10.56 1.05 8.41
N GLY A 333 -10.13 2.17 9.01
CA GLY A 333 -9.17 2.19 10.11
C GLY A 333 -7.73 1.84 9.72
N THR A 334 -7.42 1.74 8.42
CA THR A 334 -6.05 1.46 7.94
C THR A 334 -5.13 2.67 8.11
N GLY A 335 -3.82 2.43 8.03
CA GLY A 335 -2.80 3.50 8.04
C GLY A 335 -2.91 4.50 6.87
N ALA A 336 -3.70 4.20 5.83
CA ALA A 336 -4.00 5.11 4.73
C ALA A 336 -5.04 6.20 5.11
N GLN A 337 -5.73 6.04 6.24
CA GLN A 337 -6.76 6.95 6.76
C GLN A 337 -6.38 7.61 8.09
N ARG A 338 -5.10 7.51 8.46
CA ARG A 338 -4.52 8.07 9.68
C ARG A 338 -3.38 8.99 9.33
N PHE A 339 -3.34 10.14 9.98
CA PHE A 339 -2.48 11.24 9.65
C PHE A 339 -1.82 11.78 10.92
N PHE A 340 -0.49 11.73 11.01
CA PHE A 340 0.26 12.42 12.03
C PHE A 340 0.35 13.91 11.66
N PHE A 341 -0.19 14.76 12.50
CA PHE A 341 -0.12 16.21 12.35
C PHE A 341 1.11 16.69 13.11
N HIS A 342 1.97 17.48 12.44
CA HIS A 342 3.03 18.25 13.07
C HIS A 342 2.76 19.74 12.88
N ARG A 343 2.92 20.56 13.92
CA ARG A 343 2.81 22.03 13.83
C ARG A 343 4.19 22.70 13.73
N ASP A 344 4.49 23.27 12.56
CA ASP A 344 5.68 24.11 12.35
C ASP A 344 5.69 25.33 13.30
N SER A 345 6.87 25.90 13.53
CA SER A 345 7.05 27.10 14.36
C SER A 345 6.35 28.35 13.80
N ASP A 346 6.05 28.39 12.50
CA ASP A 346 5.27 29.45 11.85
C ASP A 346 3.74 29.22 11.91
N GLY A 347 3.29 28.13 12.56
CA GLY A 347 1.88 27.85 12.87
C GLY A 347 1.09 27.12 11.79
N TYR A 348 1.75 26.70 10.71
CA TYR A 348 1.19 25.79 9.72
C TYR A 348 1.43 24.33 10.12
N TYR A 349 0.65 23.42 9.54
CA TYR A 349 0.76 21.99 9.80
C TYR A 349 1.32 21.23 8.61
N VAL A 350 2.20 20.28 8.89
CA VAL A 350 2.59 19.20 7.99
C VAL A 350 1.74 17.97 8.35
N ILE A 351 1.00 17.43 7.36
CA ILE A 351 0.03 16.35 7.58
C ILE A 351 0.58 15.07 6.95
N SER A 352 1.09 14.16 7.78
CA SER A 352 1.83 12.95 7.36
C SER A 352 0.97 11.69 7.43
N VAL A 353 0.81 10.97 6.32
CA VAL A 353 0.15 9.66 6.24
C VAL A 353 0.90 8.63 7.11
N VAL A 354 0.26 8.13 8.17
CA VAL A 354 0.87 7.19 9.12
C VAL A 354 1.30 5.89 8.45
N GLY A 355 0.56 5.42 7.44
CA GLY A 355 0.88 4.21 6.71
C GLY A 355 2.13 4.27 5.83
N THR A 356 2.63 5.46 5.48
CA THR A 356 3.68 5.62 4.44
C THR A 356 4.78 6.64 4.77
N GLY A 357 4.61 7.43 5.83
CA GLY A 357 5.52 8.52 6.21
C GLY A 357 5.53 9.73 5.27
N LYS A 358 4.67 9.74 4.24
CA LYS A 358 4.57 10.80 3.23
C LYS A 358 3.56 11.86 3.64
N VAL A 359 3.69 13.07 3.11
CA VAL A 359 2.85 14.21 3.50
C VAL A 359 1.79 14.52 2.45
N LEU A 360 0.66 15.11 2.87
CA LEU A 360 -0.35 15.64 1.95
C LEU A 360 0.20 16.86 1.21
N ASP A 361 0.23 16.76 -0.10
CA ASP A 361 0.96 17.60 -1.05
C ASP A 361 0.01 18.06 -2.16
N VAL A 362 -0.01 19.36 -2.45
CA VAL A 362 -0.67 19.89 -3.66
C VAL A 362 0.26 19.65 -4.84
N SER A 363 -0.14 18.72 -5.71
CA SER A 363 0.69 18.23 -6.81
C SER A 363 1.25 19.37 -7.65
N SER A 364 2.57 19.36 -7.86
CA SER A 364 3.30 20.40 -8.60
C SER A 364 3.07 21.83 -8.11
N ALA A 365 2.66 22.03 -6.85
CA ALA A 365 2.27 23.31 -6.28
C ALA A 365 1.25 24.08 -7.15
N GLN A 366 0.29 23.37 -7.76
CA GLN A 366 -0.73 23.98 -8.63
C GLN A 366 -1.44 25.15 -7.94
N PHE A 367 -1.23 26.34 -8.50
CA PHE A 367 -1.75 27.60 -7.95
C PHE A 367 -3.26 27.77 -8.21
N MET A 368 -3.71 27.41 -9.41
CA MET A 368 -5.12 27.57 -9.79
C MET A 368 -6.01 26.49 -9.15
N PRO A 369 -7.29 26.81 -8.87
CA PRO A 369 -8.27 25.87 -8.35
C PRO A 369 -8.45 24.62 -9.22
N GLY A 370 -8.55 23.46 -8.58
CA GLY A 370 -8.50 22.14 -9.20
C GLY A 370 -7.19 21.38 -8.96
N GLY A 371 -6.19 22.00 -8.32
CA GLY A 371 -4.90 21.38 -8.01
C GLY A 371 -5.05 20.09 -7.21
N ASN A 372 -4.52 18.97 -7.74
CA ASN A 372 -4.74 17.65 -7.13
C ASN A 372 -3.99 17.48 -5.80
N ILE A 373 -4.63 16.88 -4.79
CA ILE A 373 -3.97 16.53 -3.53
C ILE A 373 -3.52 15.06 -3.60
N GLN A 374 -2.24 14.84 -3.30
CA GLN A 374 -1.57 13.55 -3.34
C GLN A 374 -0.77 13.34 -2.05
N GLN A 375 -0.22 12.13 -1.84
CA GLN A 375 0.90 11.96 -0.91
C GLN A 375 2.23 12.19 -1.64
N TRP A 376 3.19 12.88 -1.02
CA TRP A 376 4.54 13.05 -1.55
C TRP A 376 5.61 12.93 -0.46
N ASN A 377 6.87 12.73 -0.85
CA ASN A 377 7.98 12.81 0.11
C ASN A 377 8.06 14.24 0.64
N TYR A 378 8.31 14.40 1.95
CA TYR A 378 8.47 15.75 2.51
C TYR A 378 9.64 16.49 1.85
N ASN A 379 9.41 17.74 1.46
CA ASN A 379 10.37 18.60 0.77
C ASN A 379 10.39 20.04 1.32
N GLY A 380 9.62 20.33 2.37
CA GLY A 380 9.56 21.65 3.02
C GLY A 380 8.91 22.77 2.21
N THR A 381 8.31 22.48 1.05
CA THR A 381 7.61 23.50 0.25
C THR A 381 6.23 23.82 0.80
N ASP A 382 5.74 25.03 0.52
CA ASP A 382 4.42 25.49 0.97
C ASP A 382 3.24 24.66 0.40
N ALA A 383 3.48 23.88 -0.66
CA ALA A 383 2.50 22.93 -1.20
C ALA A 383 2.16 21.80 -0.20
N GLN A 384 3.00 21.58 0.81
CA GLN A 384 2.86 20.54 1.83
C GLN A 384 2.43 21.07 3.20
N ARG A 385 2.17 22.39 3.30
CA ARG A 385 1.91 23.09 4.56
C ARG A 385 0.51 23.68 4.58
N TRP A 386 -0.20 23.43 5.68
CA TRP A 386 -1.65 23.66 5.78
C TRP A 386 -1.99 24.49 7.02
N ALA A 387 -2.68 25.61 6.85
CA ALA A 387 -3.37 26.26 7.96
C ALA A 387 -4.66 25.50 8.27
N ILE A 388 -4.99 25.34 9.55
CA ILE A 388 -6.19 24.64 10.00
C ILE A 388 -7.10 25.63 10.70
N CYS A 389 -8.31 25.80 10.16
CA CYS A 389 -9.31 26.71 10.69
C CYS A 389 -10.55 25.93 11.14
N LYS A 390 -10.85 25.96 12.44
CA LYS A 390 -12.13 25.51 12.99
C LYS A 390 -13.22 26.53 12.65
N ASN A 391 -14.34 26.04 12.15
CA ASN A 391 -15.52 26.80 11.77
C ASN A 391 -16.55 26.85 12.94
N ASP A 392 -17.51 27.76 12.89
CA ASP A 392 -18.55 27.93 13.92
C ASP A 392 -19.45 26.69 14.08
N ASP A 393 -19.63 25.90 13.01
CA ASP A 393 -20.36 24.62 13.03
C ASP A 393 -19.57 23.45 13.66
N GLY A 394 -18.35 23.72 14.16
CA GLY A 394 -17.45 22.76 14.78
C GLY A 394 -16.64 21.90 13.79
N THR A 395 -16.85 22.06 12.48
CA THR A 395 -16.02 21.43 11.45
C THR A 395 -14.71 22.22 11.24
N PHE A 396 -13.84 21.72 10.36
CA PHE A 396 -12.55 22.30 10.04
C PHE A 396 -12.41 22.51 8.53
N THR A 397 -11.70 23.58 8.17
CA THR A 397 -11.24 23.92 6.82
C THR A 397 -9.72 23.84 6.81
N PHE A 398 -9.14 23.13 5.84
CA PHE A 398 -7.69 23.06 5.62
C PHE A 398 -7.32 23.98 4.46
N ILE A 399 -6.38 24.91 4.67
CA ILE A 399 -6.02 25.95 3.69
C ILE A 399 -4.54 25.81 3.34
N ASN A 400 -4.22 25.61 2.06
CA ASN A 400 -2.85 25.36 1.63
C ASN A 400 -2.02 26.65 1.56
N LYS A 401 -0.79 26.61 2.06
CA LYS A 401 0.09 27.77 2.13
C LYS A 401 0.60 28.25 0.78
N ALA A 402 0.67 27.41 -0.26
CA ALA A 402 1.21 27.83 -1.55
C ALA A 402 0.27 28.71 -2.38
N ASN A 403 -1.05 28.58 -2.17
CA ASN A 403 -2.07 29.18 -3.04
C ASN A 403 -3.30 29.75 -2.32
N GLY A 404 -3.43 29.55 -1.00
CA GLY A 404 -4.55 30.06 -0.20
C GLY A 404 -5.88 29.36 -0.47
N LEU A 405 -5.86 28.28 -1.26
CA LEU A 405 -7.01 27.47 -1.59
C LEU A 405 -7.25 26.40 -0.54
N VAL A 406 -8.50 25.96 -0.42
CA VAL A 406 -8.91 25.02 0.61
C VAL A 406 -8.98 23.59 0.08
N MET A 407 -8.74 22.61 0.94
CA MET A 407 -9.02 21.20 0.64
C MET A 407 -10.51 21.03 0.33
N ASP A 408 -10.81 20.45 -0.84
CA ASP A 408 -12.15 20.27 -1.39
C ASP A 408 -12.30 18.82 -1.90
N ILE A 409 -13.52 18.29 -1.83
CA ILE A 409 -13.90 17.00 -2.42
C ILE A 409 -14.57 17.31 -3.75
N ALA A 410 -13.86 17.09 -4.84
CA ALA A 410 -14.22 17.54 -6.17
C ALA A 410 -15.68 17.20 -6.54
N GLY A 411 -16.46 18.24 -6.86
CA GLY A 411 -17.87 18.10 -7.22
C GLY A 411 -18.80 17.65 -6.08
N ALA A 412 -18.36 17.75 -4.82
CA ALA A 412 -19.03 17.24 -3.62
C ALA A 412 -19.42 15.74 -3.74
N TYR A 413 -18.55 14.93 -4.36
CA TYR A 413 -18.83 13.52 -4.59
C TYR A 413 -18.88 12.70 -3.28
N ALA A 414 -20.06 12.13 -3.00
CA ALA A 414 -20.36 11.45 -1.73
C ALA A 414 -20.03 9.95 -1.67
N GLY A 415 -19.53 9.38 -2.76
CA GLY A 415 -19.14 7.97 -2.86
C GLY A 415 -17.69 7.72 -2.42
N ASN A 416 -17.22 6.48 -2.64
CA ASN A 416 -15.81 6.12 -2.52
C ASN A 416 -15.04 6.53 -3.79
N GLY A 417 -13.81 7.00 -3.64
CA GLY A 417 -12.99 7.52 -4.74
C GLY A 417 -13.26 8.99 -5.09
N GLY A 418 -13.92 9.77 -4.20
CA GLY A 418 -14.09 11.20 -4.41
C GLY A 418 -12.73 11.90 -4.33
N ASN A 419 -12.34 12.61 -5.39
CA ASN A 419 -11.01 13.19 -5.49
C ASN A 419 -10.82 14.35 -4.51
N LEU A 420 -9.68 14.42 -3.83
CA LEU A 420 -9.30 15.60 -3.07
C LEU A 420 -8.47 16.55 -3.93
N ASN A 421 -8.90 17.80 -4.00
CA ASN A 421 -8.19 18.87 -4.70
C ASN A 421 -8.19 20.16 -3.88
N THR A 422 -7.51 21.19 -4.36
CA THR A 422 -7.61 22.55 -3.84
C THR A 422 -8.68 23.33 -4.58
N TYR A 423 -9.52 24.10 -3.87
CA TYR A 423 -10.55 24.93 -4.48
C TYR A 423 -10.76 26.26 -3.74
N ARG A 424 -11.49 27.20 -4.39
CA ARG A 424 -11.90 28.46 -3.76
C ARG A 424 -12.84 28.19 -2.60
N GLN A 425 -12.61 28.84 -1.46
CA GLN A 425 -13.48 28.69 -0.29
C GLN A 425 -14.92 29.11 -0.63
N ASN A 426 -15.85 28.16 -0.58
CA ASN A 426 -17.25 28.31 -0.98
C ASN A 426 -18.24 27.92 0.12
N GLY A 427 -17.75 27.44 1.28
CA GLY A 427 -18.56 27.11 2.46
C GLY A 427 -19.42 25.84 2.32
N THR A 428 -19.33 25.13 1.20
CA THR A 428 -20.07 23.88 0.99
C THR A 428 -19.50 22.73 1.83
N LYS A 429 -20.29 21.66 2.01
CA LYS A 429 -19.85 20.45 2.73
C LYS A 429 -18.60 19.78 2.16
N ALA A 430 -18.25 20.03 0.89
CA ALA A 430 -17.02 19.53 0.25
C ALA A 430 -15.75 20.06 0.91
N GLN A 431 -15.83 21.18 1.62
CA GLN A 431 -14.72 21.90 2.26
C GLN A 431 -14.86 21.90 3.79
N ARG A 432 -15.54 20.88 4.32
CA ARG A 432 -15.91 20.77 5.74
C ARG A 432 -15.53 19.39 6.21
N PHE A 433 -14.62 19.32 7.18
CA PHE A 433 -14.10 18.06 7.70
C PHE A 433 -14.26 18.01 9.22
N SER A 434 -14.34 16.82 9.82
CA SER A 434 -14.12 16.67 11.25
C SER A 434 -12.78 15.99 11.50
N ILE A 435 -12.06 16.46 12.52
CA ILE A 435 -10.78 15.94 12.95
C ILE A 435 -11.02 15.15 14.24
N GLN A 436 -10.63 13.88 14.26
CA GLN A 436 -10.75 13.02 15.43
C GLN A 436 -9.39 12.41 15.76
N GLN A 437 -8.90 12.65 16.99
CA GLN A 437 -7.66 12.04 17.48
C GLN A 437 -7.81 10.51 17.50
N THR A 438 -6.74 9.81 17.11
CA THR A 438 -6.71 8.34 17.02
C THR A 438 -5.34 7.84 17.42
N ASN A 439 -5.28 6.60 17.87
CA ASN A 439 -4.01 5.87 17.89
C ASN A 439 -3.46 5.78 16.46
N ALA A 440 -2.17 6.02 16.27
CA ALA A 440 -1.50 5.92 14.97
C ALA A 440 -1.60 4.47 14.43
N TYR A 441 -1.33 3.51 15.31
CA TYR A 441 -1.41 2.08 15.04
C TYR A 441 -2.54 1.48 15.89
N SER A 442 -3.31 0.56 15.32
CA SER A 442 -4.26 -0.23 16.13
C SER A 442 -3.49 -1.29 16.90
N ASP A 443 -4.07 -1.77 18.00
CA ASP A 443 -3.56 -2.99 18.63
C ASP A 443 -3.54 -4.15 17.64
N GLY A 444 -2.53 -5.00 17.71
CA GLY A 444 -2.38 -6.16 16.83
C GLY A 444 -0.99 -6.33 16.25
N ILE A 445 -0.87 -7.24 15.27
CA ILE A 445 0.42 -7.75 14.80
C ILE A 445 0.92 -7.01 13.56
N TYR A 446 2.20 -6.63 13.59
CA TYR A 446 2.89 -5.90 12.53
C TYR A 446 4.27 -6.50 12.23
N SER A 447 4.76 -6.18 11.03
CA SER A 447 6.18 -6.13 10.69
C SER A 447 6.61 -4.66 10.69
N ILE A 448 7.83 -4.38 11.16
CA ILE A 448 8.35 -3.01 11.31
C ILE A 448 9.45 -2.81 10.29
N ARG A 449 9.20 -1.99 9.27
CA ARG A 449 10.13 -1.74 8.17
C ARG A 449 10.85 -0.42 8.38
N ASN A 450 12.14 -0.38 8.10
CA ASN A 450 12.84 0.88 7.93
C ASN A 450 12.58 1.44 6.51
N PHE A 451 12.42 2.76 6.37
CA PHE A 451 12.05 3.40 5.11
C PHE A 451 13.11 3.32 4.01
N ASN A 452 14.38 2.98 4.33
CA ASN A 452 15.46 2.87 3.35
C ASN A 452 15.06 1.90 2.22
N SER A 453 14.63 2.51 1.11
CA SER A 453 13.77 1.91 0.07
C SER A 453 14.44 0.80 -0.73
N LEU A 454 15.74 0.59 -0.51
CA LEU A 454 16.57 -0.40 -1.16
C LEU A 454 16.60 -1.76 -0.45
N THR A 455 16.23 -1.82 0.84
CA THR A 455 16.70 -2.92 1.70
C THR A 455 15.91 -4.22 1.57
N LYS A 456 14.58 -4.18 1.41
CA LYS A 456 13.67 -5.35 1.63
C LYS A 456 13.86 -6.01 3.01
N LYS A 457 14.27 -5.23 4.01
CA LYS A 457 14.53 -5.68 5.38
C LYS A 457 13.47 -5.20 6.35
N THR A 458 13.43 -5.84 7.51
CA THR A 458 12.55 -5.55 8.64
C THR A 458 13.37 -5.55 9.92
N VAL A 459 12.84 -4.94 10.98
CA VAL A 459 13.29 -5.23 12.34
C VAL A 459 13.09 -6.72 12.61
N ASP A 460 14.10 -7.32 13.23
CA ASP A 460 14.27 -8.75 13.44
C ASP A 460 14.96 -8.95 14.80
N ILE A 461 14.51 -9.90 15.62
CA ILE A 461 15.22 -10.28 16.85
C ILE A 461 16.37 -11.22 16.51
N GLN A 462 17.59 -10.82 16.87
CA GLN A 462 18.82 -11.48 16.45
C GLN A 462 18.82 -12.99 16.72
N ASN A 463 19.07 -13.76 15.66
CA ASN A 463 19.06 -15.23 15.62
C ASN A 463 17.71 -15.88 15.97
N GLY A 464 16.61 -15.12 16.01
CA GLY A 464 15.33 -15.59 16.55
C GLY A 464 15.40 -16.00 18.01
N SER A 465 16.33 -15.42 18.78
CA SER A 465 16.51 -15.75 20.20
C SER A 465 15.24 -15.43 21.00
N ASN A 466 14.90 -16.32 21.93
CA ASN A 466 13.83 -16.12 22.91
C ASN A 466 14.35 -15.60 24.27
N GLN A 467 15.63 -15.25 24.36
CA GLN A 467 16.26 -14.79 25.60
C GLN A 467 16.07 -13.28 25.79
N SER A 468 15.84 -12.85 27.04
CA SER A 468 15.90 -11.44 27.43
C SER A 468 17.29 -10.86 27.16
N GLY A 469 17.37 -9.62 26.68
CA GLY A 469 18.60 -8.97 26.23
C GLY A 469 19.01 -9.29 24.79
N ALA A 470 18.27 -10.14 24.05
CA ALA A 470 18.53 -10.34 22.63
C ALA A 470 18.26 -9.04 21.85
N LYS A 471 19.17 -8.72 20.92
CA LYS A 471 19.20 -7.43 20.24
C LYS A 471 18.26 -7.39 19.04
N ALA A 472 17.62 -6.25 18.82
CA ALA A 472 16.93 -5.97 17.57
C ALA A 472 17.95 -5.58 16.49
N GLN A 473 17.77 -6.11 15.29
CA GLN A 473 18.62 -5.88 14.12
C GLN A 473 17.77 -5.65 12.87
N LEU A 474 18.37 -5.10 11.83
CA LEU A 474 17.82 -5.08 10.48
C LEU A 474 18.19 -6.40 9.77
N TYR A 475 17.20 -7.12 9.24
CA TYR A 475 17.43 -8.40 8.56
C TYR A 475 16.47 -8.62 7.39
N ASP A 476 16.87 -9.46 6.42
CA ASP A 476 16.03 -9.84 5.28
C ASP A 476 14.71 -10.47 5.73
N ILE A 477 13.61 -10.09 5.06
CA ILE A 477 12.28 -10.62 5.37
C ILE A 477 12.26 -12.14 5.18
N ASN A 478 12.11 -12.87 6.28
CA ASN A 478 12.04 -14.32 6.37
C ASN A 478 10.70 -14.82 6.98
N ASP A 479 9.85 -13.89 7.45
CA ASP A 479 8.52 -14.14 8.02
C ASP A 479 8.47 -15.05 9.25
N THR A 480 9.58 -15.17 9.98
CA THR A 480 9.61 -15.85 11.28
C THR A 480 8.99 -15.00 12.39
N LEU A 481 8.73 -15.61 13.56
CA LEU A 481 8.28 -14.89 14.75
C LEU A 481 9.28 -13.81 15.21
N ALA A 482 10.57 -13.92 14.84
CA ALA A 482 11.58 -12.88 15.06
C ALA A 482 11.24 -11.54 14.39
N GLN A 483 10.36 -11.56 13.38
CA GLN A 483 9.96 -10.43 12.55
C GLN A 483 8.46 -10.10 12.72
N ARG A 484 7.90 -10.44 13.89
CA ARG A 484 6.50 -10.19 14.25
C ARG A 484 6.42 -9.51 15.60
N PHE A 485 5.69 -8.40 15.62
CA PHE A 485 5.58 -7.53 16.76
C PHE A 485 4.12 -7.19 17.01
N GLU A 486 3.65 -7.38 18.24
CA GLU A 486 2.35 -6.91 18.68
C GLU A 486 2.50 -5.47 19.17
N VAL A 487 1.82 -4.53 18.52
CA VAL A 487 1.67 -3.17 19.03
C VAL A 487 0.52 -3.17 20.03
N VAL A 488 0.74 -2.56 21.19
CA VAL A 488 -0.24 -2.32 22.23
C VAL A 488 -0.28 -0.81 22.51
N ASN A 489 -1.46 -0.20 22.45
CA ASN A 489 -1.64 1.20 22.81
C ASN A 489 -1.80 1.36 24.31
N ASN A 490 -0.98 2.22 24.92
CA ASN A 490 -0.98 2.45 26.36
C ASN A 490 -2.06 3.46 26.82
N ASN A 491 -2.87 3.97 25.89
CA ASN A 491 -3.92 4.99 26.09
C ASN A 491 -3.42 6.34 26.67
N ASP A 492 -2.11 6.57 26.64
CA ASP A 492 -1.43 7.80 27.08
C ASP A 492 -0.70 8.53 25.93
N GLY A 493 -1.04 8.19 24.67
CA GLY A 493 -0.36 8.67 23.46
C GLY A 493 0.89 7.85 23.09
N THR A 494 1.30 6.88 23.92
CA THR A 494 2.42 5.98 23.65
C THR A 494 1.95 4.58 23.25
N ILE A 495 2.85 3.85 22.59
CA ILE A 495 2.72 2.42 22.31
C ILE A 495 3.83 1.64 23.01
N SER A 496 3.54 0.38 23.30
CA SER A 496 4.55 -0.63 23.63
C SER A 496 4.49 -1.76 22.61
N ILE A 497 5.65 -2.36 22.33
CA ILE A 497 5.83 -3.25 21.18
C ILE A 497 6.35 -4.60 21.68
N ARG A 498 5.49 -5.63 21.72
CA ARG A 498 5.84 -6.98 22.18
C ARG A 498 6.41 -7.81 21.05
N THR A 499 7.49 -8.57 21.28
CA THR A 499 8.11 -9.45 20.29
C THR A 499 7.46 -10.83 20.31
N ALA A 500 7.23 -11.43 19.14
CA ALA A 500 6.82 -12.83 19.09
C ALA A 500 7.99 -13.81 19.24
N ALA A 501 9.24 -13.31 19.33
CA ALA A 501 10.42 -14.13 19.53
C ALA A 501 10.57 -14.63 20.97
N SER A 502 10.13 -13.84 21.96
CA SER A 502 10.14 -14.24 23.37
C SER A 502 8.82 -14.02 24.12
N GLY A 503 7.91 -13.16 23.61
CA GLY A 503 6.78 -12.66 24.38
C GLY A 503 7.09 -11.43 25.24
N GLY A 504 8.34 -10.96 25.27
CA GLY A 504 8.77 -9.74 25.93
C GLY A 504 8.61 -8.47 25.08
N TRP A 505 9.09 -7.33 25.54
CA TRP A 505 8.92 -6.01 24.92
C TRP A 505 10.19 -5.50 24.22
N LEU A 506 10.06 -4.72 23.15
CA LEU A 506 11.14 -3.92 22.59
C LEU A 506 11.46 -2.75 23.53
N THR A 507 12.60 -2.87 24.17
CA THR A 507 13.07 -2.01 25.27
C THR A 507 14.38 -1.34 24.87
N ARG A 508 14.59 -0.10 25.32
CA ARG A 508 15.90 0.53 25.23
C ARG A 508 16.85 -0.03 26.29
N GLY A 509 17.91 -0.71 25.87
CA GLY A 509 18.99 -1.18 26.72
C GLY A 509 19.82 -0.04 27.34
N SER A 510 20.56 -0.35 28.39
CA SER A 510 21.45 0.62 29.07
C SER A 510 22.62 1.08 28.21
N ASP A 511 23.02 0.27 27.21
CA ASP A 511 23.99 0.60 26.16
C ASP A 511 23.40 1.46 25.02
N GLY A 512 22.09 1.77 25.07
CA GLY A 512 21.37 2.52 24.05
C GLY A 512 20.88 1.70 22.86
N LEU A 513 21.19 0.40 22.80
CA LEU A 513 20.65 -0.50 21.78
C LEU A 513 19.17 -0.80 22.05
N VAL A 514 18.44 -1.22 21.02
CA VAL A 514 17.10 -1.78 21.20
C VAL A 514 17.24 -3.29 21.38
N ILE A 515 16.69 -3.78 22.49
CA ILE A 515 16.70 -5.20 22.88
C ILE A 515 15.26 -5.68 23.09
N GLN A 516 15.05 -6.99 23.17
CA GLN A 516 13.85 -7.52 23.83
C GLN A 516 14.09 -7.72 25.33
N SER A 517 13.11 -7.42 26.16
CA SER A 517 13.16 -7.64 27.62
C SER A 517 11.88 -8.30 28.13
N GLY A 518 11.99 -9.22 29.08
CA GLY A 518 10.85 -9.88 29.72
C GLY A 518 10.27 -11.09 28.96
N SER A 519 9.08 -11.52 29.40
CA SER A 519 8.38 -12.76 29.01
C SER A 519 6.86 -12.53 29.03
N SER A 520 6.05 -13.30 28.28
CA SER A 520 4.60 -13.05 28.21
C SER A 520 3.84 -13.37 29.51
N ASN A 521 4.40 -14.21 30.39
CA ASN A 521 3.82 -14.52 31.70
C ASN A 521 4.17 -13.50 32.80
N SER A 522 4.97 -12.46 32.53
CA SER A 522 4.82 -11.22 33.30
C SER A 522 3.50 -10.55 32.89
N ARG A 523 2.38 -10.99 33.51
CA ARG A 523 1.06 -10.34 33.48
C ARG A 523 1.07 -9.00 34.25
N HIS A 524 2.14 -8.24 34.09
CA HIS A 524 2.27 -6.88 34.53
C HIS A 524 2.22 -5.97 33.31
N ASP A 525 0.99 -5.69 32.87
CA ASP A 525 0.67 -4.40 32.24
C ASP A 525 1.05 -3.21 33.17
N GLY A 526 1.36 -3.49 34.45
CA GLY A 526 1.99 -2.57 35.41
C GLY A 526 3.52 -2.50 35.43
N ASP A 527 4.26 -3.31 34.65
CA ASP A 527 5.74 -3.28 34.57
C ASP A 527 6.25 -2.55 33.32
N ILE A 528 5.36 -1.95 32.52
CA ILE A 528 5.73 -1.15 31.34
C ILE A 528 6.31 0.20 31.80
N ASP A 529 7.62 0.22 32.05
CA ASP A 529 8.36 1.45 32.33
C ASP A 529 8.63 2.30 31.06
N ASP A 530 9.10 3.53 31.27
CA ASP A 530 9.38 4.50 30.21
C ASP A 530 10.41 4.03 29.15
N THR A 531 11.24 3.02 29.45
CA THR A 531 12.20 2.44 28.49
C THR A 531 11.53 1.48 27.48
N MET A 532 10.33 1.00 27.80
CA MET A 532 9.48 0.13 26.97
C MET A 532 8.37 0.89 26.21
N LYS A 533 8.26 2.21 26.45
CA LYS A 533 7.27 3.08 25.82
C LYS A 533 7.87 3.88 24.65
N TRP A 534 7.10 3.96 23.58
CA TRP A 534 7.45 4.65 22.35
C TRP A 534 6.34 5.63 21.95
N ALA A 535 6.68 6.88 21.65
CA ALA A 535 5.76 7.89 21.14
C ALA A 535 6.09 8.21 19.66
N LEU A 536 5.16 8.82 18.93
CA LEU A 536 5.50 9.46 17.65
C LEU A 536 5.92 10.91 17.90
N GLY A 537 7.05 11.32 17.31
CA GLY A 537 7.53 12.70 17.34
C GLY A 537 8.07 13.13 15.99
N TRP A 538 7.85 14.38 15.61
CA TRP A 538 8.39 14.94 14.37
C TRP A 538 9.90 15.16 14.47
N ASN A 539 10.66 14.67 13.50
CA ASN A 539 12.12 14.73 13.49
C ASN A 539 12.71 15.83 12.58
N GLY A 540 11.85 16.66 11.97
CA GLY A 540 12.23 17.66 10.96
C GLY A 540 11.99 17.23 9.51
N SER A 541 11.65 15.96 9.25
CA SER A 541 11.37 15.44 7.91
C SER A 541 10.19 14.45 7.84
N PHE A 542 9.97 13.67 8.91
CA PHE A 542 8.85 12.74 9.08
C PHE A 542 8.66 12.46 10.58
N PHE A 543 7.69 11.62 10.94
CA PHE A 543 7.55 11.15 12.33
C PHE A 543 8.48 9.95 12.61
N SER A 544 9.07 9.92 13.79
CA SER A 544 9.93 8.84 14.28
C SER A 544 9.41 8.27 15.61
N LEU A 545 9.83 7.04 15.94
CA LEU A 545 9.54 6.41 17.24
C LEU A 545 10.47 6.97 18.32
N VAL A 546 9.98 7.91 19.13
CA VAL A 546 10.69 8.48 20.28
C VAL A 546 10.63 7.51 21.46
N ASN A 547 11.77 7.13 22.04
CA ASN A 547 11.79 6.36 23.29
C ASN A 547 11.53 7.30 24.47
N VAL A 548 10.49 7.03 25.26
CA VAL A 548 9.99 7.98 26.27
C VAL A 548 11.02 8.23 27.37
N GLY A 549 11.62 7.18 27.94
CA GLY A 549 12.59 7.31 29.03
C GLY A 549 13.89 7.97 28.60
N ALA A 550 14.35 7.69 27.38
CA ALA A 550 15.52 8.35 26.82
C ALA A 550 15.27 9.84 26.55
N ALA A 551 14.11 10.20 26.00
CA ALA A 551 13.77 11.59 25.71
C ALA A 551 13.62 12.42 26.99
N LYS A 552 12.93 11.88 28.02
CA LYS A 552 12.84 12.48 29.36
C LYS A 552 14.22 12.72 29.97
N THR A 553 15.13 11.74 29.85
CA THR A 553 16.50 11.83 30.40
C THR A 553 17.38 12.83 29.67
N ALA A 554 17.26 12.91 28.33
CA ALA A 554 18.11 13.75 27.49
C ALA A 554 17.60 15.19 27.31
N GLY A 555 16.32 15.45 27.64
CA GLY A 555 15.66 16.74 27.39
C GLY A 555 15.41 17.04 25.91
N LYS A 556 15.44 16.01 25.05
CA LYS A 556 15.33 16.12 23.57
C LYS A 556 14.88 14.78 22.97
N GLN A 557 14.40 14.79 21.73
CA GLN A 557 13.96 13.55 21.07
C GLN A 557 15.12 12.58 20.83
N ILE A 558 15.03 11.43 21.50
CA ILE A 558 15.88 10.26 21.28
C ILE A 558 15.00 9.18 20.63
N VAL A 559 15.31 8.81 19.39
CA VAL A 559 14.44 8.02 18.50
C VAL A 559 15.06 6.67 18.16
N MET A 560 14.24 5.69 17.76
CA MET A 560 14.69 4.45 17.16
C MET A 560 15.49 4.76 15.87
N ASP A 561 16.62 4.09 15.71
CA ASP A 561 17.64 4.41 14.71
C ASP A 561 18.38 3.13 14.26
N ILE A 562 18.74 3.01 12.97
CA ILE A 562 19.63 1.95 12.48
C ILE A 562 21.09 2.40 12.63
N TYR A 563 21.89 1.64 13.38
CA TYR A 563 23.29 1.97 13.64
C TYR A 563 24.07 2.33 12.36
N ALA A 564 24.61 3.54 12.33
CA ALA A 564 25.33 4.14 11.20
C ALA A 564 24.56 4.15 9.85
N GLY A 565 23.22 4.06 9.88
CA GLY A 565 22.38 3.97 8.68
C GLY A 565 22.62 2.72 7.83
N SER A 566 23.22 1.67 8.42
CA SER A 566 23.67 0.50 7.67
C SER A 566 22.52 -0.33 7.10
N ALA A 567 22.57 -0.57 5.79
CA ALA A 567 21.63 -1.42 5.06
C ALA A 567 21.94 -2.94 5.17
N ALA A 568 22.95 -3.34 5.94
CA ALA A 568 23.40 -4.74 6.03
C ALA A 568 22.52 -5.60 6.95
N ASN A 569 22.46 -6.91 6.69
CA ASN A 569 21.92 -7.87 7.66
C ASN A 569 22.74 -7.82 8.95
N GLY A 570 22.06 -7.72 10.10
CA GLY A 570 22.71 -7.63 11.40
C GLY A 570 23.10 -6.21 11.81
N ALA A 571 22.81 -5.18 11.00
CA ALA A 571 22.87 -3.80 11.45
C ALA A 571 21.97 -3.62 12.68
N GLN A 572 22.54 -3.16 13.80
CA GLN A 572 21.82 -3.11 15.07
C GLN A 572 20.78 -1.99 15.05
N VAL A 573 19.61 -2.25 15.62
CA VAL A 573 18.66 -1.19 15.97
C VAL A 573 19.09 -0.61 17.31
N GLN A 574 19.18 0.72 17.36
CA GLN A 574 19.58 1.48 18.52
C GLN A 574 18.61 2.62 18.79
N THR A 575 18.95 3.44 19.77
CA THR A 575 18.36 4.75 19.98
C THR A 575 19.40 5.84 19.75
N TYR A 576 19.04 6.88 19.01
CA TYR A 576 19.94 7.98 18.67
C TYR A 576 19.21 9.33 18.71
N GLU A 577 19.95 10.42 18.70
CA GLU A 577 19.38 11.77 18.63
C GLU A 577 18.67 12.00 17.29
N SER A 578 17.48 12.58 17.35
CA SER A 578 16.67 12.94 16.17
C SER A 578 17.48 13.76 15.16
N ASN A 579 17.64 13.25 13.94
CA ASN A 579 18.47 13.84 12.88
C ASN A 579 17.82 13.86 11.48
N GLY A 580 16.58 13.38 11.34
CA GLY A 580 15.82 13.42 10.08
C GLY A 580 16.27 12.44 8.99
N THR A 581 17.25 11.57 9.25
CA THR A 581 17.74 10.60 8.25
C THR A 581 16.86 9.36 8.16
N ASP A 582 16.77 8.73 6.98
CA ASP A 582 15.98 7.51 6.74
C ASP A 582 16.29 6.36 7.72
N ALA A 583 17.46 6.35 8.36
CA ALA A 583 17.82 5.42 9.44
C ALA A 583 16.85 5.47 10.64
N GLN A 584 16.13 6.59 10.82
CA GLN A 584 15.20 6.85 11.93
C GLN A 584 13.72 6.70 11.52
N HIS A 585 13.46 6.31 10.28
CA HIS A 585 12.12 6.21 9.72
C HIS A 585 11.62 4.76 9.81
N PHE A 586 10.73 4.47 10.75
CA PHE A 586 10.16 3.14 10.97
C PHE A 586 8.65 3.15 10.74
N LEU A 587 8.18 2.26 9.86
CA LEU A 587 6.79 2.16 9.43
C LEU A 587 6.25 0.75 9.66
N PHE A 588 5.02 0.67 10.16
CA PHE A 588 4.40 -0.57 10.58
C PHE A 588 3.47 -1.10 9.49
N SER A 589 3.73 -2.31 9.01
CA SER A 589 2.85 -3.02 8.06
C SER A 589 2.15 -4.16 8.80
N ALA A 590 0.81 -4.12 8.87
CA ALA A 590 0.02 -5.16 9.52
C ALA A 590 0.36 -6.55 8.94
N ALA A 591 0.49 -7.55 9.81
CA ALA A 591 1.04 -8.85 9.47
C ALA A 591 0.29 -10.00 10.17
N GLN A 592 0.34 -11.19 9.57
CA GLN A 592 -0.06 -12.43 10.23
C GLN A 592 1.02 -12.84 11.24
N LEU A 593 0.64 -13.19 12.48
CA LEU A 593 1.56 -13.72 13.48
C LEU A 593 2.26 -15.00 13.00
N ILE A 594 1.49 -15.95 12.45
CA ILE A 594 2.02 -17.15 11.81
C ILE A 594 1.87 -16.97 10.31
N ARG A 595 2.95 -17.13 9.55
CA ARG A 595 2.88 -17.17 8.09
C ARG A 595 2.14 -18.43 7.62
N ASN A 596 1.38 -18.33 6.53
CA ASN A 596 0.85 -19.52 5.85
C ASN A 596 1.98 -20.48 5.46
N GLY A 597 1.90 -21.73 5.91
CA GLY A 597 2.93 -22.72 5.68
C GLY A 597 2.67 -24.04 6.39
N ALA A 598 3.67 -24.91 6.38
CA ALA A 598 3.61 -26.21 7.02
C ALA A 598 4.53 -26.30 8.23
N TYR A 599 4.00 -26.83 9.33
CA TYR A 599 4.62 -26.79 10.63
C TYR A 599 4.55 -28.14 11.32
N LYS A 600 5.60 -28.45 12.08
CA LYS A 600 5.52 -29.32 13.23
C LYS A 600 5.13 -28.43 14.41
N ILE A 601 3.98 -28.72 15.02
CA ILE A 601 3.44 -27.95 16.14
C ILE A 601 3.76 -28.74 17.41
N SER A 602 4.61 -28.20 18.29
CA SER A 602 5.03 -28.87 19.53
C SER A 602 4.60 -28.06 20.74
N SER A 603 3.99 -28.70 21.74
CA SER A 603 3.72 -28.04 23.03
C SER A 603 5.04 -27.74 23.74
N ALA A 604 5.07 -26.69 24.56
CA ALA A 604 6.17 -26.40 25.48
C ALA A 604 6.44 -27.54 26.49
N LEU A 605 5.52 -28.50 26.66
CA LEU A 605 5.78 -29.77 27.37
C LEU A 605 6.68 -30.76 26.61
N GLY A 606 7.06 -30.48 25.36
CA GLY A 606 7.99 -31.28 24.55
C GLY A 606 7.35 -32.35 23.65
N LEU A 607 6.03 -32.53 23.67
CA LEU A 607 5.32 -33.40 22.73
C LEU A 607 4.89 -32.64 21.46
N THR A 608 4.84 -33.36 20.35
CA THR A 608 4.35 -32.85 19.06
C THR A 608 2.88 -33.24 18.86
N LEU A 609 2.09 -32.32 18.30
CA LEU A 609 0.71 -32.54 17.87
C LEU A 609 0.67 -33.68 16.84
N ASP A 610 -0.23 -34.64 17.03
CA ASP A 610 -0.23 -35.92 16.31
C ASP A 610 -1.67 -36.38 16.07
N VAL A 611 -1.98 -36.84 14.84
CA VAL A 611 -3.25 -37.53 14.56
C VAL A 611 -3.10 -39.00 14.93
N ALA A 612 -3.90 -39.46 15.90
CA ALA A 612 -3.73 -40.77 16.52
C ALA A 612 -3.70 -41.92 15.49
N GLY A 613 -2.60 -42.69 15.52
CA GLY A 613 -2.35 -43.81 14.61
C GLY A 613 -2.14 -43.42 13.13
N GLY A 614 -1.99 -42.13 12.81
CA GLY A 614 -1.90 -41.64 11.44
C GLY A 614 -3.20 -41.82 10.63
N SER A 615 -4.35 -41.90 11.31
CA SER A 615 -5.65 -42.13 10.70
C SER A 615 -6.04 -41.04 9.68
N GLY A 616 -6.68 -41.44 8.58
CA GLY A 616 -7.28 -40.53 7.60
C GLY A 616 -8.75 -40.17 7.86
N ASN A 617 -9.36 -40.75 8.90
CA ASN A 617 -10.80 -40.68 9.15
C ASN A 617 -11.19 -39.42 9.94
N SER A 618 -12.39 -38.90 9.65
CA SER A 618 -13.05 -37.91 10.51
C SER A 618 -13.39 -38.53 11.86
N GLY A 619 -13.20 -37.76 12.93
CA GLY A 619 -13.34 -38.24 14.31
C GLY A 619 -12.11 -38.94 14.87
N ALA A 620 -11.00 -39.02 14.12
CA ALA A 620 -9.74 -39.49 14.68
C ALA A 620 -9.20 -38.47 15.69
N ASN A 621 -8.71 -38.98 16.82
CA ASN A 621 -8.27 -38.14 17.93
C ASN A 621 -7.01 -37.34 17.58
N VAL A 622 -6.91 -36.11 18.10
CA VAL A 622 -5.66 -35.35 18.12
C VAL A 622 -5.02 -35.50 19.50
N GLN A 623 -3.73 -35.81 19.52
CA GLN A 623 -2.98 -36.16 20.73
C GLN A 623 -1.60 -35.50 20.72
N GLY A 624 -0.92 -35.47 21.87
CA GLY A 624 0.51 -35.24 21.96
C GLY A 624 1.28 -36.56 21.81
N TYR A 625 2.31 -36.57 20.97
CA TYR A 625 3.19 -37.73 20.81
C TYR A 625 4.64 -37.29 20.59
N ALA A 626 5.61 -38.12 20.98
CA ALA A 626 7.02 -37.87 20.74
C ALA A 626 7.29 -37.65 19.24
N SER A 627 8.14 -36.66 18.93
CA SER A 627 8.45 -36.27 17.55
C SER A 627 9.02 -37.44 16.74
N ASN A 628 8.22 -38.00 15.83
CA ASN A 628 8.53 -39.14 14.98
C ASN A 628 8.67 -38.76 13.49
N ASN A 629 8.48 -37.48 13.14
CA ASN A 629 8.56 -36.91 11.79
C ASN A 629 7.58 -37.49 10.75
N SER A 630 6.59 -38.28 11.17
CA SER A 630 5.53 -38.79 10.29
C SER A 630 4.63 -37.66 9.77
N THR A 631 3.85 -37.93 8.72
CA THR A 631 2.85 -36.99 8.20
C THR A 631 1.65 -36.80 9.15
N ALA A 632 1.48 -37.65 10.17
CA ALA A 632 0.52 -37.44 11.25
C ALA A 632 0.88 -36.24 12.15
N GLN A 633 2.15 -35.84 12.15
CA GLN A 633 2.73 -34.76 12.98
C GLN A 633 3.01 -33.46 12.22
N LYS A 634 2.55 -33.37 10.97
CA LYS A 634 2.76 -32.21 10.10
C LYS A 634 1.43 -31.59 9.75
N PHE A 635 1.32 -30.28 9.90
CA PHE A 635 0.08 -29.54 9.70
C PHE A 635 0.32 -28.31 8.82
N TYR A 636 -0.56 -28.08 7.86
CA TYR A 636 -0.69 -26.78 7.19
C TYR A 636 -1.42 -25.83 8.13
N VAL A 637 -0.78 -24.73 8.50
CA VAL A 637 -1.41 -23.61 9.22
C VAL A 637 -1.70 -22.54 8.18
N THR A 638 -2.97 -22.16 8.02
CA THR A 638 -3.39 -21.22 6.97
C THR A 638 -4.43 -20.23 7.49
N TYR A 639 -4.10 -18.94 7.43
CA TYR A 639 -5.02 -17.85 7.72
C TYR A 639 -6.06 -17.69 6.59
N LEU A 640 -7.34 -17.81 6.93
CA LEU A 640 -8.50 -17.73 6.05
C LEU A 640 -9.67 -17.06 6.78
N ASN A 641 -10.36 -16.12 6.13
CA ASN A 641 -11.61 -15.52 6.63
C ASN A 641 -11.54 -14.97 8.08
N GLY A 642 -10.40 -14.41 8.47
CA GLY A 642 -10.21 -13.78 9.78
C GLY A 642 -9.53 -14.64 10.85
N GLY A 643 -9.35 -15.96 10.64
CA GLY A 643 -8.70 -16.86 11.59
C GLY A 643 -7.85 -17.94 10.90
N TYR A 644 -7.15 -18.75 11.68
CA TYR A 644 -6.32 -19.84 11.18
C TYR A 644 -7.08 -21.17 11.11
N VAL A 645 -6.81 -21.93 10.06
CA VAL A 645 -7.21 -23.33 9.90
C VAL A 645 -5.94 -24.18 9.98
N ILE A 646 -5.98 -25.23 10.81
CA ILE A 646 -4.86 -26.15 11.04
C ILE A 646 -5.25 -27.50 10.43
N ALA A 647 -4.67 -27.86 9.28
CA ALA A 647 -5.00 -29.06 8.53
C ALA A 647 -3.88 -30.10 8.59
N ASN A 648 -4.17 -31.34 8.96
CA ASN A 648 -3.18 -32.41 8.91
C ASN A 648 -2.76 -32.71 7.45
N VAL A 649 -1.46 -32.88 7.24
CA VAL A 649 -0.86 -33.05 5.91
C VAL A 649 -1.16 -34.41 5.28
N ALA A 650 -1.34 -35.46 6.08
CA ALA A 650 -1.67 -36.80 5.58
C ALA A 650 -3.13 -36.92 5.13
N SER A 651 -4.07 -36.37 5.91
CA SER A 651 -5.51 -36.56 5.72
C SER A 651 -6.22 -35.41 5.01
N GLY A 652 -5.61 -34.22 4.98
CA GLY A 652 -6.25 -32.97 4.53
C GLY A 652 -7.37 -32.47 5.47
N LYS A 653 -7.64 -33.16 6.58
CA LYS A 653 -8.67 -32.83 7.57
C LYS A 653 -8.14 -31.80 8.57
N VAL A 654 -9.06 -31.06 9.18
CA VAL A 654 -8.74 -29.91 10.04
C VAL A 654 -8.98 -30.22 11.51
N LEU A 655 -8.20 -29.58 12.39
CA LEU A 655 -8.48 -29.57 13.83
C LEU A 655 -9.88 -29.00 14.08
N ASP A 656 -10.67 -29.75 14.83
CA ASP A 656 -12.10 -29.55 15.04
C ASP A 656 -12.41 -29.84 16.51
N VAL A 657 -13.03 -28.88 17.21
CA VAL A 657 -13.55 -29.12 18.56
C VAL A 657 -14.81 -29.98 18.44
N LEU A 658 -14.80 -31.16 19.07
CA LEU A 658 -15.85 -32.17 18.95
C LEU A 658 -17.25 -31.58 19.15
N ASN A 659 -18.11 -31.76 18.16
CA ASN A 659 -19.49 -31.27 18.08
C ASN A 659 -19.65 -29.74 18.22
N GLY A 660 -18.57 -28.96 18.04
CA GLY A 660 -18.58 -27.52 18.32
C GLY A 660 -18.85 -27.19 19.79
N SER A 661 -18.43 -28.05 20.71
CA SER A 661 -18.64 -27.82 22.15
C SER A 661 -17.99 -26.51 22.61
N MET A 662 -18.67 -25.77 23.50
CA MET A 662 -18.08 -24.64 24.25
C MET A 662 -17.67 -25.02 25.68
N VAL A 663 -17.66 -26.32 26.00
CA VAL A 663 -17.37 -26.83 27.33
C VAL A 663 -15.86 -26.98 27.53
N ASP A 664 -15.38 -26.57 28.70
CA ASP A 664 -14.01 -26.73 29.17
C ASP A 664 -13.62 -28.22 29.20
N GLY A 665 -12.45 -28.55 28.65
CA GLY A 665 -11.98 -29.92 28.48
C GLY A 665 -12.53 -30.70 27.28
N ALA A 666 -13.38 -30.10 26.42
CA ALA A 666 -13.94 -30.80 25.26
C ALA A 666 -12.87 -31.21 24.22
N ASN A 667 -13.03 -32.40 23.64
CA ASN A 667 -12.02 -33.04 22.82
C ASN A 667 -11.71 -32.30 21.51
N VAL A 668 -10.45 -32.31 21.07
CA VAL A 668 -10.05 -31.89 19.73
C VAL A 668 -9.77 -33.13 18.87
N GLN A 669 -10.42 -33.18 17.73
CA GLN A 669 -10.34 -34.25 16.73
C GLN A 669 -9.89 -33.68 15.39
N GLN A 670 -9.61 -34.53 14.40
CA GLN A 670 -9.65 -34.09 13.00
C GLN A 670 -11.04 -34.33 12.40
N TRP A 671 -11.51 -33.40 11.57
CA TRP A 671 -12.77 -33.54 10.83
C TRP A 671 -12.67 -33.01 9.40
N ASP A 672 -13.60 -33.42 8.54
CA ASP A 672 -13.73 -32.84 7.20
C ASP A 672 -14.05 -31.34 7.31
N LYS A 673 -13.44 -30.53 6.44
CA LYS A 673 -13.55 -29.07 6.52
C LYS A 673 -15.00 -28.61 6.24
N ASN A 674 -15.65 -28.06 7.26
CA ASN A 674 -17.02 -27.53 7.20
C ASN A 674 -17.08 -25.99 7.36
N GLY A 675 -15.98 -25.34 7.77
CA GLY A 675 -15.88 -23.88 7.87
C GLY A 675 -16.57 -23.27 9.09
N THR A 676 -17.00 -24.07 10.06
CA THR A 676 -17.56 -23.59 11.32
C THR A 676 -16.49 -23.01 12.25
N GLY A 677 -16.92 -22.21 13.24
CA GLY A 677 -16.03 -21.65 14.26
C GLY A 677 -15.20 -22.70 15.01
N ALA A 678 -15.73 -23.92 15.16
CA ALA A 678 -15.07 -25.05 15.80
C ALA A 678 -13.78 -25.50 15.09
N GLN A 679 -13.60 -25.13 13.81
CA GLN A 679 -12.44 -25.47 12.97
C GLN A 679 -11.49 -24.29 12.71
N THR A 680 -11.75 -23.14 13.34
CA THR A 680 -11.01 -21.89 13.10
C THR A 680 -10.47 -21.32 14.41
N TRP A 681 -9.24 -20.83 14.36
CA TRP A 681 -8.45 -20.50 15.55
C TRP A 681 -7.88 -19.08 15.44
N ASP A 682 -8.07 -18.27 16.48
CA ASP A 682 -7.27 -17.06 16.69
C ASP A 682 -5.93 -17.43 17.33
N VAL A 683 -4.94 -16.54 17.25
CA VAL A 683 -3.59 -16.82 17.73
C VAL A 683 -3.02 -15.60 18.44
N LYS A 684 -2.49 -15.81 19.64
CA LYS A 684 -1.77 -14.81 20.46
C LYS A 684 -0.28 -15.16 20.57
N ILE A 685 0.55 -14.16 20.84
CA ILE A 685 1.95 -14.37 21.26
C ILE A 685 1.96 -15.05 22.63
N ALA A 686 2.85 -16.02 22.82
CA ALA A 686 3.07 -16.72 24.08
C ALA A 686 4.56 -16.86 24.39
N ASP A 687 4.88 -17.45 25.53
CA ASP A 687 6.17 -17.24 26.18
C ASP A 687 7.29 -18.03 25.52
N GLY A 688 8.50 -17.49 25.50
CA GLY A 688 9.68 -18.19 24.98
C GLY A 688 9.66 -18.49 23.47
N GLY A 689 8.88 -17.73 22.68
CA GLY A 689 8.77 -17.92 21.23
C GLY A 689 7.70 -18.94 20.82
N ASN A 690 6.62 -18.99 21.60
CA ASN A 690 5.46 -19.84 21.41
C ASN A 690 4.23 -19.01 20.99
N VAL A 691 3.12 -19.70 20.71
CA VAL A 691 1.80 -19.08 20.52
C VAL A 691 0.72 -19.86 21.27
N ILE A 692 -0.38 -19.20 21.60
CA ILE A 692 -1.63 -19.85 22.04
C ILE A 692 -2.62 -19.85 20.87
N PHE A 693 -3.21 -21.00 20.56
CA PHE A 693 -4.32 -21.12 19.62
C PHE A 693 -5.65 -21.08 20.37
N LEU A 694 -6.52 -20.10 20.08
CA LEU A 694 -7.84 -19.93 20.70
C LEU A 694 -8.94 -20.30 19.72
N ASN A 695 -9.84 -21.22 20.07
CA ASN A 695 -10.93 -21.62 19.19
C ASN A 695 -11.95 -20.48 19.02
N ARG A 696 -12.30 -20.11 17.78
CA ARG A 696 -13.18 -18.96 17.50
C ARG A 696 -14.65 -19.19 17.84
N HIS A 697 -15.06 -20.40 18.19
CA HIS A 697 -16.42 -20.66 18.69
C HIS A 697 -16.53 -20.55 20.21
N SER A 698 -15.56 -21.09 20.95
CA SER A 698 -15.60 -21.16 22.42
C SER A 698 -14.73 -20.12 23.14
N GLY A 699 -13.77 -19.50 22.44
CA GLY A 699 -12.73 -18.65 23.04
C GLY A 699 -11.66 -19.41 23.83
N MET A 700 -11.69 -20.74 23.84
CA MET A 700 -10.81 -21.60 24.65
C MET A 700 -9.52 -21.97 23.92
N ALA A 701 -8.44 -22.14 24.68
CA ALA A 701 -7.11 -22.49 24.20
C ALA A 701 -6.98 -23.98 23.82
N LEU A 702 -6.25 -24.27 22.76
CA LEU A 702 -5.78 -25.62 22.42
C LEU A 702 -4.82 -26.09 23.53
N ASN A 703 -5.18 -27.17 24.22
CA ASN A 703 -4.56 -27.59 25.47
C ASN A 703 -4.14 -29.06 25.41
N LEU A 704 -2.88 -29.34 25.77
CA LEU A 704 -2.34 -30.70 25.90
C LEU A 704 -2.52 -31.20 27.35
N THR A 705 -3.22 -32.31 27.56
CA THR A 705 -3.58 -32.77 28.91
C THR A 705 -2.45 -33.48 29.68
N GLY A 706 -1.22 -33.52 29.16
CA GLY A 706 -0.06 -34.15 29.82
C GLY A 706 1.13 -34.39 28.90
N SER A 707 2.26 -34.82 29.48
CA SER A 707 3.56 -34.97 28.80
C SER A 707 3.92 -36.40 28.35
N SER A 708 2.97 -37.34 28.43
CA SER A 708 3.16 -38.74 27.98
C SER A 708 2.65 -38.96 26.55
N ASN A 709 3.28 -39.87 25.80
CA ASN A 709 2.80 -40.27 24.47
C ASN A 709 1.33 -40.71 24.49
N GLY A 710 0.51 -40.11 23.62
CA GLY A 710 -0.93 -40.34 23.57
C GLY A 710 -1.72 -39.48 24.57
N ALA A 711 -1.09 -38.53 25.25
CA ALA A 711 -1.80 -37.51 26.03
C ALA A 711 -2.80 -36.76 25.13
N ASN A 712 -3.99 -36.51 25.66
CA ASN A 712 -5.08 -35.99 24.84
C ASN A 712 -4.86 -34.51 24.51
N VAL A 713 -5.41 -34.06 23.37
CA VAL A 713 -5.54 -32.63 23.08
C VAL A 713 -7.01 -32.24 23.14
N ASN A 714 -7.31 -31.27 23.98
CA ASN A 714 -8.65 -30.73 24.18
C ASN A 714 -8.62 -29.20 24.07
N GLN A 715 -9.76 -28.55 24.28
CA GLN A 715 -9.79 -27.12 24.57
C GLN A 715 -9.85 -26.91 26.09
N ALA A 716 -9.26 -25.83 26.59
CA ALA A 716 -9.38 -25.40 27.98
C ALA A 716 -9.39 -23.87 28.12
N LYS A 717 -9.82 -23.33 29.26
CA LYS A 717 -9.69 -21.88 29.54
C LYS A 717 -8.22 -21.46 29.58
N GLU A 718 -7.93 -20.26 29.06
CA GLU A 718 -6.57 -19.69 29.07
C GLU A 718 -6.07 -19.48 30.51
N ASP A 719 -5.05 -20.26 30.93
CA ASP A 719 -4.56 -20.28 32.32
C ASP A 719 -3.07 -19.88 32.47
N GLY A 720 -2.36 -19.70 31.36
CA GLY A 720 -0.93 -19.35 31.34
C GLY A 720 0.01 -20.54 31.54
N SER A 721 -0.51 -21.78 31.51
CA SER A 721 0.30 -22.99 31.61
C SER A 721 0.97 -23.37 30.27
N LEU A 722 2.15 -23.99 30.37
CA LEU A 722 2.92 -24.52 29.23
C LEU A 722 2.16 -25.59 28.41
N ASN A 723 1.00 -26.06 28.90
CA ASN A 723 0.11 -26.99 28.21
C ASN A 723 -0.59 -26.32 27.01
N GLN A 724 -0.67 -24.99 27.01
CA GLN A 724 -1.38 -24.16 26.03
C GLN A 724 -0.42 -23.40 25.09
N ASP A 725 0.88 -23.44 25.40
CA ASP A 725 1.95 -22.82 24.62
C ASP A 725 2.45 -23.79 23.54
N TRP A 726 2.39 -23.35 22.28
CA TRP A 726 2.78 -24.15 21.12
C TRP A 726 3.90 -23.49 20.33
N HIS A 727 5.00 -24.21 20.16
CA HIS A 727 6.09 -23.86 19.26
C HIS A 727 5.82 -24.35 17.84
N LEU A 728 6.03 -23.49 16.85
CA LEU A 728 5.88 -23.82 15.43
C LEU A 728 7.23 -23.91 14.74
N THR A 729 7.68 -25.13 14.47
CA THR A 729 8.88 -25.37 13.63
C THR A 729 8.45 -25.58 12.18
N PRO A 730 8.86 -24.72 11.22
CA PRO A 730 8.63 -24.96 9.80
C PRO A 730 9.11 -26.35 9.38
N THR A 731 8.33 -27.08 8.58
CA THR A 731 8.67 -28.44 8.17
C THR A 731 8.34 -28.71 6.71
N ALA A 732 9.24 -29.39 6.01
CA ALA A 732 9.03 -29.75 4.61
C ALA A 732 7.90 -30.80 4.48
N VAL A 733 6.93 -30.48 3.62
CA VAL A 733 5.79 -31.32 3.22
C VAL A 733 5.65 -31.31 1.70
N ASN A 734 6.71 -31.76 1.04
CA ASN A 734 6.73 -31.97 -0.39
C ASN A 734 5.79 -33.12 -0.76
N GLY A 735 4.74 -32.87 -1.54
CA GLY A 735 3.86 -33.95 -1.94
C GLY A 735 2.59 -33.57 -2.69
N TRP A 736 1.97 -34.62 -3.23
CA TRP A 736 0.68 -34.58 -3.89
C TRP A 736 -0.45 -34.80 -2.89
N VAL A 737 -1.45 -33.92 -2.93
CA VAL A 737 -2.65 -33.96 -2.08
C VAL A 737 -3.89 -33.89 -2.98
N THR A 738 -4.91 -34.70 -2.69
CA THR A 738 -6.20 -34.67 -3.39
C THR A 738 -7.13 -33.61 -2.77
N ASN A 739 -7.76 -32.78 -3.59
CA ASN A 739 -8.70 -31.76 -3.14
C ASN A 739 -9.84 -31.57 -4.16
N GLY A 740 -11.09 -31.81 -3.76
CA GLY A 740 -12.27 -31.49 -4.58
C GLY A 740 -12.32 -32.15 -5.97
N GLY A 741 -11.70 -33.32 -6.15
CA GLY A 741 -11.59 -34.00 -7.45
C GLY A 741 -10.36 -33.60 -8.30
N GLY A 742 -9.57 -32.62 -7.85
CA GLY A 742 -8.28 -32.25 -8.45
C GLY A 742 -7.07 -32.72 -7.65
N TYR A 743 -5.91 -32.71 -8.28
CA TYR A 743 -4.62 -33.01 -7.65
C TYR A 743 -3.81 -31.72 -7.46
N CYS A 744 -3.35 -31.47 -6.24
CA CYS A 744 -2.50 -30.34 -5.89
C CYS A 744 -1.11 -30.86 -5.52
N TYR A 745 -0.07 -30.11 -5.86
CA TYR A 745 1.26 -30.28 -5.31
C TYR A 745 1.53 -29.15 -4.32
N TYR A 746 1.94 -29.49 -3.11
CA TYR A 746 2.40 -28.54 -2.10
C TYR A 746 3.94 -28.52 -2.11
N ASP A 747 4.51 -27.31 -2.21
CA ASP A 747 5.95 -27.12 -2.09
C ASP A 747 6.41 -27.11 -0.62
N GLU A 748 7.73 -26.95 -0.41
CA GLU A 748 8.32 -26.94 0.94
C GLU A 748 7.92 -25.73 1.80
N TYR A 749 7.26 -24.74 1.21
CA TYR A 749 6.71 -23.56 1.89
C TYR A 749 5.20 -23.67 2.12
N GLY A 750 4.56 -24.76 1.68
CA GLY A 750 3.11 -24.94 1.75
C GLY A 750 2.33 -24.20 0.66
N ASN A 751 2.98 -23.66 -0.36
CA ASN A 751 2.27 -23.08 -1.50
C ASN A 751 1.58 -24.19 -2.30
N ARG A 752 0.28 -24.02 -2.56
CA ARG A 752 -0.54 -24.98 -3.29
C ARG A 752 -0.55 -24.66 -4.79
N THR A 753 0.11 -25.49 -5.60
CA THR A 753 -0.04 -25.46 -7.06
C THR A 753 -1.04 -26.53 -7.49
N GLN A 754 -2.05 -26.15 -8.28
CA GLN A 754 -3.01 -27.10 -8.86
C GLN A 754 -2.42 -27.71 -10.15
N TRP A 755 -2.58 -29.02 -10.31
CA TRP A 755 -2.01 -29.78 -11.42
C TRP A 755 -3.03 -30.77 -12.01
N SER A 756 -2.70 -31.35 -13.16
CA SER A 756 -3.57 -32.32 -13.83
C SER A 756 -3.50 -33.72 -13.19
N TYR A 757 -4.53 -34.54 -13.48
CA TYR A 757 -4.50 -35.98 -13.21
C TYR A 757 -3.32 -36.69 -13.90
N VAL A 758 -2.92 -36.21 -15.08
CA VAL A 758 -1.82 -36.78 -15.87
C VAL A 758 -0.47 -36.54 -15.19
N ALA A 759 -0.26 -35.36 -14.61
CA ALA A 759 0.93 -35.05 -13.84
C ALA A 759 1.05 -35.91 -12.56
N TYR A 760 -0.08 -36.23 -11.90
CA TYR A 760 -0.09 -37.19 -10.79
C TYR A 760 0.19 -38.63 -11.24
N ARG A 761 -0.43 -39.13 -12.33
CA ARG A 761 -0.09 -40.44 -12.92
C ARG A 761 1.40 -40.54 -13.25
N ALA A 762 1.95 -39.49 -13.84
CA ALA A 762 3.37 -39.42 -14.20
C ALA A 762 4.27 -39.49 -12.97
N TRP A 763 3.92 -38.78 -11.90
CA TRP A 763 4.64 -38.84 -10.62
C TRP A 763 4.62 -40.25 -10.03
N GLU A 764 3.46 -40.91 -10.00
CA GLU A 764 3.32 -42.30 -9.54
C GLU A 764 4.27 -43.28 -10.26
N LYS A 765 4.51 -43.06 -11.57
CA LYS A 765 5.47 -43.86 -12.34
C LYS A 765 6.93 -43.56 -12.02
N VAL A 766 7.29 -42.32 -11.73
CA VAL A 766 8.71 -41.90 -11.56
C VAL A 766 9.18 -41.77 -10.12
N LYS A 767 8.29 -41.71 -9.11
CA LYS A 767 8.63 -41.41 -7.70
C LYS A 767 9.80 -42.22 -7.14
N ASN A 768 9.91 -43.50 -7.50
CA ASN A 768 10.94 -44.43 -7.01
C ASN A 768 12.10 -44.68 -7.99
N ILE A 769 12.14 -43.96 -9.11
CA ILE A 769 13.17 -44.07 -10.17
C ILE A 769 14.19 -42.93 -9.98
N GLY A 770 15.47 -43.24 -10.14
CA GLY A 770 16.56 -42.25 -10.12
C GLY A 770 16.89 -41.71 -11.51
N SER A 771 17.59 -40.58 -11.56
CA SER A 771 18.16 -39.98 -12.77
C SER A 771 19.57 -39.50 -12.48
N THR A 772 20.45 -39.47 -13.49
CA THR A 772 21.82 -38.92 -13.32
C THR A 772 21.83 -37.40 -13.34
N SER A 773 20.71 -36.76 -13.67
CA SER A 773 20.53 -35.32 -13.64
C SER A 773 19.47 -34.92 -12.62
N ARG A 774 19.39 -33.61 -12.33
CA ARG A 774 18.33 -33.02 -11.49
C ARG A 774 16.91 -33.13 -12.08
N TYR A 775 16.73 -33.80 -13.22
CA TYR A 775 15.45 -33.95 -13.91
C TYR A 775 15.12 -35.43 -14.19
N ILE A 776 13.83 -35.76 -14.23
CA ILE A 776 13.31 -37.00 -14.80
C ILE A 776 12.07 -36.68 -15.65
N PHE A 777 11.96 -37.31 -16.81
CA PHE A 777 10.86 -37.08 -17.75
C PHE A 777 9.94 -38.29 -17.79
N ALA A 778 8.63 -38.03 -17.85
CA ALA A 778 7.59 -39.05 -17.92
C ALA A 778 6.72 -38.81 -19.16
N ILE A 779 6.72 -39.75 -20.11
CA ILE A 779 5.90 -39.72 -21.32
C ILE A 779 4.67 -40.59 -21.08
N ASP A 780 3.50 -39.96 -20.95
CA ASP A 780 2.21 -40.63 -20.90
C ASP A 780 1.67 -40.77 -22.33
N ASN A 781 1.81 -41.96 -22.91
CA ASN A 781 1.37 -42.23 -24.28
C ASN A 781 -0.14 -42.42 -24.39
N SER A 782 -0.87 -42.62 -23.30
CA SER A 782 -2.34 -42.71 -23.30
C SER A 782 -2.96 -41.32 -23.38
N ASN A 783 -2.51 -40.41 -22.52
CA ASN A 783 -3.02 -39.04 -22.47
C ASN A 783 -2.29 -38.09 -23.42
N CYS A 784 -1.20 -38.52 -24.07
CA CYS A 784 -0.37 -37.74 -24.98
C CYS A 784 0.29 -36.53 -24.29
N HIS A 785 0.98 -36.78 -23.18
CA HIS A 785 1.69 -35.76 -22.39
C HIS A 785 3.16 -36.11 -22.13
N THR A 786 3.96 -35.09 -21.87
CA THR A 786 5.31 -35.21 -21.31
C THR A 786 5.42 -34.33 -20.07
N VAL A 787 5.62 -34.98 -18.93
CA VAL A 787 5.71 -34.34 -17.63
C VAL A 787 7.18 -34.31 -17.20
N VAL A 788 7.66 -33.13 -16.81
CA VAL A 788 9.03 -32.92 -16.34
C VAL A 788 9.00 -32.73 -14.83
N PHE A 789 9.78 -33.54 -14.12
CA PHE A 789 10.02 -33.39 -12.68
C PHE A 789 11.47 -32.97 -12.42
N SER A 790 11.70 -32.29 -11.29
CA SER A 790 13.04 -31.99 -10.79
C SER A 790 13.23 -32.41 -9.33
N GLY A 791 14.49 -32.64 -8.93
CA GLY A 791 14.82 -33.18 -7.61
C GLY A 791 15.63 -34.49 -7.71
N SER A 792 15.23 -35.48 -6.93
CA SER A 792 15.90 -36.79 -6.84
C SER A 792 14.89 -37.91 -6.53
N LYS A 793 15.35 -39.17 -6.59
CA LYS A 793 14.54 -40.35 -6.25
C LYS A 793 13.87 -40.19 -4.88
N GLY A 794 12.56 -40.39 -4.82
CA GLY A 794 11.72 -40.18 -3.64
C GLY A 794 11.22 -38.74 -3.44
N ASN A 795 11.85 -37.75 -4.07
CA ASN A 795 11.60 -36.31 -3.85
C ASN A 795 11.43 -35.54 -5.18
N TRP A 796 10.72 -36.12 -6.14
CA TRP A 796 10.46 -35.52 -7.45
C TRP A 796 9.34 -34.46 -7.40
N LYS A 797 9.69 -33.18 -7.61
CA LYS A 797 8.79 -32.02 -7.70
C LYS A 797 8.35 -31.80 -9.17
N PRO A 798 7.04 -31.66 -9.50
CA PRO A 798 6.61 -31.34 -10.87
C PRO A 798 7.09 -29.94 -11.28
N VAL A 799 7.53 -29.80 -12.53
CA VAL A 799 8.02 -28.53 -13.12
C VAL A 799 7.18 -28.13 -14.32
N PHE A 800 6.91 -29.09 -15.22
CA PHE A 800 6.10 -28.87 -16.40
C PHE A 800 5.19 -30.06 -16.67
N ASP A 801 4.00 -29.78 -17.20
CA ASP A 801 3.07 -30.76 -17.75
C ASP A 801 2.70 -30.30 -19.17
N TRP A 802 3.25 -30.96 -20.19
CA TRP A 802 3.13 -30.53 -21.58
C TRP A 802 2.31 -31.52 -22.41
N VAL A 803 1.21 -31.04 -22.98
CA VAL A 803 0.51 -31.71 -24.08
C VAL A 803 1.49 -31.91 -25.24
N CYS A 804 1.62 -33.14 -25.73
CA CYS A 804 2.56 -33.50 -26.78
C CYS A 804 1.92 -34.40 -27.85
N GLY A 805 2.57 -34.56 -29.00
CA GLY A 805 2.24 -35.61 -29.97
C GLY A 805 3.10 -36.83 -29.70
N VAL A 806 2.49 -38.00 -29.48
CA VAL A 806 3.21 -39.25 -29.15
C VAL A 806 3.15 -40.27 -30.31
N GLY A 807 3.89 -41.37 -30.17
CA GLY A 807 3.97 -42.42 -31.18
C GLY A 807 2.64 -43.12 -31.43
N ASN A 808 2.28 -43.30 -32.70
CA ASN A 808 1.10 -44.04 -33.12
C ASN A 808 1.28 -45.55 -32.84
N ASP A 809 0.44 -46.09 -31.96
CA ASP A 809 0.51 -47.50 -31.52
C ASP A 809 0.40 -48.50 -32.68
N LYS A 810 -0.34 -48.16 -33.74
CA LYS A 810 -0.48 -49.01 -34.94
C LYS A 810 0.83 -49.21 -35.70
N LEU A 811 1.84 -48.36 -35.48
CA LEU A 811 3.14 -48.43 -36.13
C LEU A 811 4.15 -49.30 -35.36
N GLY A 812 3.84 -49.71 -34.11
CA GLY A 812 4.70 -50.57 -33.30
C GLY A 812 6.07 -49.97 -32.91
N ARG A 813 6.26 -48.66 -33.07
CA ARG A 813 7.57 -47.99 -32.90
C ARG A 813 7.75 -47.19 -31.60
N THR A 814 6.69 -47.00 -30.80
CA THR A 814 6.74 -46.25 -29.54
C THR A 814 7.41 -47.06 -28.43
N PHE A 815 8.43 -46.50 -27.75
CA PHE A 815 9.13 -47.19 -26.66
C PHE A 815 8.31 -47.11 -25.38
N ARG A 816 8.38 -48.18 -24.58
CA ARG A 816 7.74 -48.32 -23.27
C ARG A 816 8.76 -48.87 -22.29
N GLY A 817 8.81 -48.32 -21.08
CA GLY A 817 9.82 -48.60 -20.06
C GLY A 817 10.76 -47.42 -19.80
N ILE A 818 11.91 -47.73 -19.21
CA ILE A 818 12.90 -46.74 -18.76
C ILE A 818 14.05 -46.66 -19.78
N THR A 819 14.44 -45.44 -20.15
CA THR A 819 15.59 -45.13 -21.00
C THR A 819 16.19 -43.79 -20.57
N TYR A 820 17.16 -43.27 -21.32
CA TYR A 820 17.92 -42.07 -20.94
C TYR A 820 18.12 -41.16 -22.14
N VAL A 821 18.07 -39.85 -21.92
CA VAL A 821 18.54 -38.85 -22.89
C VAL A 821 19.98 -39.18 -23.27
N THR A 822 20.29 -39.17 -24.56
CA THR A 822 21.64 -39.47 -25.07
C THR A 822 22.38 -38.18 -25.43
N ASN A 823 23.65 -38.30 -25.84
CA ASN A 823 24.41 -37.18 -26.39
C ASN A 823 23.91 -36.76 -27.79
N ASN A 824 23.06 -37.57 -28.43
CA ASN A 824 22.59 -37.35 -29.79
C ASN A 824 21.47 -36.29 -29.81
N ARG A 825 21.78 -35.07 -30.23
CA ARG A 825 20.85 -33.94 -30.36
C ARG A 825 21.26 -33.03 -31.52
N GLY A 826 20.33 -32.22 -32.01
CA GLY A 826 20.64 -31.22 -33.04
C GLY A 826 19.58 -30.14 -33.18
N TYR A 827 19.97 -29.01 -33.77
CA TYR A 827 19.05 -27.88 -33.96
C TYR A 827 17.92 -28.22 -34.94
N ARG A 828 18.19 -28.99 -36.00
CA ARG A 828 17.22 -29.30 -37.06
C ARG A 828 17.33 -30.76 -37.52
N MET A 829 16.18 -31.34 -37.89
CA MET A 829 16.03 -32.70 -38.42
C MET A 829 14.89 -32.72 -39.44
N GLY A 830 14.99 -33.56 -40.47
CA GLY A 830 13.95 -33.74 -41.49
C GLY A 830 14.41 -33.40 -42.91
N ASN A 831 13.57 -33.71 -43.88
CA ASN A 831 13.80 -33.38 -45.29
C ASN A 831 12.53 -32.83 -45.95
N ASP A 832 11.95 -31.82 -45.29
CA ASP A 832 10.59 -31.28 -45.48
C ASP A 832 9.47 -32.31 -45.14
N PRO A 833 8.68 -32.08 -44.06
CA PRO A 833 8.80 -30.98 -43.11
C PRO A 833 10.08 -31.05 -42.25
N ASP A 834 10.44 -29.89 -41.71
CA ASP A 834 11.51 -29.72 -40.73
C ASP A 834 10.99 -29.78 -39.29
N TYR A 835 11.85 -30.29 -38.40
CA TYR A 835 11.65 -30.35 -36.95
C TYR A 835 12.87 -29.76 -36.26
N PHE A 836 12.65 -29.03 -35.17
CA PHE A 836 13.68 -28.25 -34.50
C PHE A 836 13.91 -28.69 -33.06
N TYR A 837 15.10 -28.38 -32.54
CA TYR A 837 15.60 -28.72 -31.21
C TYR A 837 15.35 -30.18 -30.82
N TRP A 838 15.84 -31.10 -31.64
CA TRP A 838 15.65 -32.53 -31.39
C TRP A 838 16.68 -33.07 -30.41
N THR A 839 16.22 -33.90 -29.47
CA THR A 839 17.02 -34.51 -28.40
C THR A 839 16.66 -35.99 -28.28
N SER A 840 17.61 -36.89 -28.55
CA SER A 840 17.37 -38.34 -28.53
C SER A 840 17.31 -38.90 -27.10
N PHE A 841 16.46 -39.90 -26.92
CA PHE A 841 16.36 -40.69 -25.68
C PHE A 841 16.32 -42.20 -25.94
N LYS A 842 16.32 -42.63 -27.21
CA LYS A 842 16.46 -44.04 -27.61
C LYS A 842 16.98 -44.13 -29.04
N ASP A 843 18.29 -44.26 -29.22
CA ASP A 843 18.89 -44.38 -30.55
C ASP A 843 18.77 -45.80 -31.15
N ASN A 844 18.80 -46.85 -30.31
CA ASN A 844 18.83 -48.27 -30.74
C ASN A 844 17.46 -48.85 -31.14
N VAL A 845 16.59 -48.06 -31.79
CA VAL A 845 15.29 -48.49 -32.33
C VAL A 845 15.11 -47.96 -33.75
N LEU A 846 14.32 -48.64 -34.59
CA LEU A 846 14.18 -48.27 -36.00
C LEU A 846 13.64 -46.83 -36.17
N GLY A 847 14.53 -45.93 -36.62
CA GLY A 847 14.27 -44.50 -36.76
C GLY A 847 14.73 -43.64 -35.57
N GLY A 848 14.99 -44.23 -34.40
CA GLY A 848 15.32 -43.55 -33.13
C GLY A 848 14.15 -42.75 -32.54
N GLN A 849 14.14 -42.54 -31.22
CA GLN A 849 13.12 -41.72 -30.55
C GLN A 849 13.72 -40.50 -29.88
N ARG A 850 13.08 -39.36 -30.16
CA ARG A 850 13.54 -38.02 -29.82
C ARG A 850 12.38 -37.18 -29.31
N PHE A 851 12.66 -36.27 -28.39
CA PHE A 851 11.86 -35.06 -28.24
C PHE A 851 12.22 -34.12 -29.38
N HIS A 852 11.25 -33.45 -30.01
CA HIS A 852 11.50 -32.41 -31.02
C HIS A 852 10.26 -31.51 -31.17
N SER A 853 10.39 -30.38 -31.87
CA SER A 853 9.25 -29.49 -32.13
C SER A 853 8.13 -30.15 -32.95
N ILE A 854 6.97 -29.50 -33.04
CA ILE A 854 6.00 -29.69 -34.12
C ILE A 854 6.65 -29.50 -35.50
N ALA A 855 5.95 -29.93 -36.55
CA ALA A 855 6.47 -29.89 -37.92
C ALA A 855 6.32 -28.48 -38.53
N TYR A 856 7.33 -28.01 -39.25
CA TYR A 856 7.33 -26.74 -39.99
C TYR A 856 7.66 -26.98 -41.47
N TYR A 857 7.14 -26.11 -42.35
CA TYR A 857 7.54 -26.12 -43.76
C TYR A 857 8.99 -25.66 -43.91
N ARG A 858 9.72 -26.27 -44.84
CA ARG A 858 11.06 -25.82 -45.21
C ARG A 858 11.01 -24.54 -46.06
N PRO A 859 11.74 -23.46 -45.70
CA PRO A 859 11.83 -22.28 -46.55
C PRO A 859 12.62 -22.55 -47.84
N ASN A 860 12.08 -22.15 -48.98
CA ASN A 860 12.75 -22.23 -50.28
C ASN A 860 13.57 -20.96 -50.56
N GLY A 861 14.90 -21.05 -50.42
CA GLY A 861 15.86 -20.05 -50.94
C GLY A 861 16.40 -19.02 -49.94
N THR A 862 17.68 -19.16 -49.61
CA THR A 862 18.72 -18.14 -49.32
C THR A 862 18.46 -16.86 -48.50
N SER A 863 17.32 -16.62 -47.86
CA SER A 863 17.16 -15.52 -46.88
C SER A 863 16.45 -15.95 -45.61
N ILE A 864 17.23 -16.39 -44.62
CA ILE A 864 16.75 -16.67 -43.27
C ILE A 864 16.55 -15.32 -42.55
N LYS A 865 15.30 -14.87 -42.39
CA LYS A 865 14.95 -13.72 -41.54
C LYS A 865 13.79 -13.94 -40.57
N SER A 866 13.18 -15.11 -40.57
CA SER A 866 12.37 -15.60 -39.44
C SER A 866 12.36 -17.13 -39.46
N GLU A 867 13.10 -17.73 -38.54
CA GLU A 867 13.15 -19.18 -38.40
C GLU A 867 11.77 -19.68 -37.91
N HIS A 868 11.23 -20.74 -38.53
CA HIS A 868 9.90 -21.33 -38.27
C HIS A 868 8.68 -20.62 -38.90
N SER A 869 8.84 -19.99 -40.07
CA SER A 869 7.86 -19.08 -40.70
C SER A 869 6.46 -19.66 -41.00
N ALA A 870 6.28 -21.00 -41.09
CA ALA A 870 4.96 -21.63 -41.24
C ALA A 870 4.91 -23.05 -40.63
N VAL A 871 3.89 -23.33 -39.83
CA VAL A 871 3.61 -24.65 -39.25
C VAL A 871 3.07 -25.61 -40.33
N PHE A 872 3.68 -26.79 -40.45
CA PHE A 872 3.21 -27.88 -41.31
C PHE A 872 2.17 -28.76 -40.60
N ASP A 873 2.47 -29.17 -39.36
CA ASP A 873 1.57 -29.98 -38.53
C ASP A 873 1.81 -29.65 -37.05
N GLY A 874 0.96 -28.77 -36.53
CA GLY A 874 0.98 -28.28 -35.15
C GLY A 874 0.09 -29.06 -34.18
N ARG A 875 -0.49 -30.19 -34.61
CA ARG A 875 -1.42 -30.95 -33.75
C ARG A 875 -0.66 -31.63 -32.61
N LEU A 876 -1.21 -31.49 -31.39
CA LEU A 876 -0.72 -32.09 -30.15
C LEU A 876 -1.89 -32.79 -29.44
N GLY A 877 -1.62 -33.60 -28.42
CA GLY A 877 -2.65 -34.37 -27.71
C GLY A 877 -3.12 -35.61 -28.49
N LEU A 878 -2.36 -36.05 -29.50
CA LEU A 878 -2.71 -37.14 -30.40
C LEU A 878 -1.53 -38.11 -30.62
N LYS A 879 -1.85 -39.39 -30.85
CA LYS A 879 -0.88 -40.44 -31.20
C LYS A 879 -0.53 -40.42 -32.70
N ILE A 880 0.20 -39.38 -33.15
CA ILE A 880 0.43 -39.08 -34.58
C ILE A 880 1.87 -39.28 -35.08
N THR A 881 2.83 -39.58 -34.22
CA THR A 881 4.25 -39.66 -34.62
C THR A 881 4.69 -41.08 -34.98
N HIS A 882 5.87 -41.20 -35.60
CA HIS A 882 6.53 -42.49 -35.86
C HIS A 882 7.28 -43.07 -34.63
N GLY A 883 6.98 -42.60 -33.41
CA GLY A 883 7.60 -43.03 -32.15
C GLY A 883 8.27 -41.91 -31.34
N CYS A 884 8.52 -40.74 -31.96
CA CYS A 884 9.05 -39.55 -31.29
C CYS A 884 8.00 -38.81 -30.45
N VAL A 885 8.46 -37.86 -29.64
CA VAL A 885 7.61 -36.90 -28.93
C VAL A 885 7.69 -35.53 -29.63
N ARG A 886 6.57 -35.06 -30.19
CA ARG A 886 6.41 -33.71 -30.75
C ARG A 886 5.93 -32.75 -29.68
N LEU A 887 6.57 -31.59 -29.55
CA LEU A 887 6.30 -30.57 -28.55
C LEU A 887 6.13 -29.17 -29.19
N PRO A 888 5.51 -28.21 -28.50
CA PRO A 888 5.67 -26.80 -28.83
C PRO A 888 7.16 -26.42 -28.94
N PHE A 889 7.48 -25.46 -29.79
CA PHE A 889 8.86 -25.09 -30.12
C PHE A 889 9.73 -24.77 -28.89
N GLU A 890 9.26 -23.88 -28.01
CA GLU A 890 9.97 -23.49 -26.79
C GLU A 890 10.13 -24.65 -25.79
N ASN A 891 9.24 -25.64 -25.79
CA ASN A 891 9.34 -26.81 -24.92
C ASN A 891 10.40 -27.81 -25.44
N ALA A 892 10.48 -28.02 -26.76
CA ALA A 892 11.53 -28.81 -27.38
C ALA A 892 12.92 -28.14 -27.18
N LYS A 893 12.99 -26.83 -27.37
CA LYS A 893 14.14 -25.98 -27.07
C LYS A 893 14.57 -26.08 -25.61
N TRP A 894 13.61 -26.03 -24.67
CA TRP A 894 13.91 -26.18 -23.26
C TRP A 894 14.56 -27.54 -22.97
N ILE A 895 14.02 -28.64 -23.48
CA ILE A 895 14.63 -29.98 -23.35
C ILE A 895 16.04 -30.00 -23.93
N TYR A 896 16.23 -29.45 -25.14
CA TYR A 896 17.53 -29.43 -25.82
C TYR A 896 18.65 -28.78 -24.99
N TYR A 897 18.35 -27.69 -24.28
CA TYR A 897 19.32 -26.99 -23.43
C TYR A 897 19.40 -27.51 -21.98
N ASN A 898 18.30 -28.05 -21.42
CA ASN A 898 18.21 -28.38 -19.98
C ASN A 898 18.29 -29.89 -19.67
N ALA A 899 18.23 -30.77 -20.67
CA ALA A 899 18.32 -32.21 -20.49
C ALA A 899 19.74 -32.73 -20.84
N PRO A 900 20.67 -32.85 -19.87
CA PRO A 900 21.95 -33.49 -20.11
C PRO A 900 21.77 -34.99 -20.39
N ALA A 901 22.75 -35.61 -21.04
CA ALA A 901 22.72 -37.07 -21.25
C ALA A 901 22.71 -37.84 -19.91
N GLY A 902 22.07 -39.00 -19.90
CA GLY A 902 21.76 -39.76 -18.69
C GLY A 902 20.50 -39.30 -17.95
N THR A 903 19.90 -38.16 -18.30
CA THR A 903 18.57 -37.76 -17.80
C THR A 903 17.56 -38.87 -18.08
N THR A 904 16.96 -39.44 -17.05
CA THR A 904 16.04 -40.56 -17.19
C THR A 904 14.73 -40.15 -17.86
N VAL A 905 14.26 -41.00 -18.77
CA VAL A 905 12.99 -40.89 -19.49
C VAL A 905 12.20 -42.16 -19.27
N VAL A 906 10.99 -42.03 -18.73
CA VAL A 906 10.07 -43.14 -18.45
C VAL A 906 8.87 -43.00 -19.37
N SER A 907 8.71 -43.94 -20.30
CA SER A 907 7.61 -43.95 -21.28
C SER A 907 6.62 -45.04 -20.94
N TYR A 908 5.33 -44.72 -20.84
CA TYR A 908 4.28 -45.65 -20.37
C TYR A 908 2.91 -45.34 -20.98
N ASP A 909 1.93 -46.20 -20.74
CA ASP A 909 0.50 -46.01 -21.06
C ASP A 909 -0.34 -45.84 -19.77
#